data_AF-A0A6C0AE22-F1
#
_entry.id   AF-A0A6C0AE22-F1
#
_cell.length_a   1.000
_cell.length_b   1.000
_cell.length_c   1.000
_cell.angle_alpha   90.00
_cell.angle_beta   90.00
_cell.angle_gamma   90.00
#
_symmetry.space_group_name_H-M   'P 1'
#
loop_
_entity.id
_entity.type
_entity.pdbx_description
1 polymer ?
#
loop_
_entity_poly.entity_id
_entity_poly.type
_entity_poly.pdbx_seq_one_letter_code
_entity_poly.pdbx_strand_id
1 'polypeptide(L)'
;MGIKKFYGSFIKKNFKDVIQNSIPQNIEGVSIDMNGSIHEIAQQNYYYGKYEDKMKQEELKKLTPETLEAQFYIKLSEYLNTLIKTINPKEYFIICVDGVANPAKANQQRHRRYLSSIHKNELFNNACITPGTEFMIRLDTFFQSWIATNRERLPKIVIYSSHLVPGEGEQKIFNILRSNNLQGLDNGTINEGNGIHAVIGLDADLIMLSSLCKFQKFILIRESYTDIIDITNLRKEVVDNLTLGWDKKFNEKLIIQDFVIMVFLLGNDFLPHFMAFHDINETMTLMSNIYTLQKTYLSNSEGAINWKAFSNFLSILSQNEARLIREKGEIKYDYPSKILDTVYKNTKNLSESDTDNLFDHFRTVWYNNILKPKNNKAQIFLKNQNITSVSIDEIDNISREFIFGVQWNLQYYIGGDITNKFIYSYLYSPLLCDVLAYLTENIKNETIINFEDVLKKNNEVKINPIHQLLSVIHPTSAELIPLKYRHLIMDKGNLSYMTPMNFNVEFQGDNAPNIGRGKKAKITEYPSGVDLIVILPSLELDTIIEEVFKIDKGRLDKSLKEGKIWITQIEKRAQPREKKQYDKPYEKKTYEKKQYDKPYEKKTYEKKQYDKPYEKKQYEKKQFDKPYEKKTSHIKTYDKPYEKKTSEKKKKSFTFNNLSDEENSELEELI
;
A
#
# COMPACT_ATOMS: atom_id res chain seq x y z
N MET A 1 -1.43 -3.17 12.70
CA MET A 1 -0.90 -3.64 11.41
C MET A 1 0.52 -4.11 11.61
N GLY A 2 0.73 -5.42 11.57
CA GLY A 2 2.04 -6.06 11.70
C GLY A 2 2.89 -5.86 10.45
N ILE A 3 2.27 -5.86 9.26
CA ILE A 3 3.00 -5.78 7.99
C ILE A 3 3.84 -4.49 7.83
N LYS A 4 3.43 -3.36 8.43
CA LYS A 4 4.22 -2.11 8.40
C LYS A 4 5.60 -2.25 9.08
N LYS A 5 5.72 -3.12 10.08
CA LYS A 5 6.99 -3.42 10.74
C LYS A 5 7.72 -4.58 10.07
N PHE A 6 7.06 -5.39 9.22
CA PHE A 6 7.63 -6.58 8.59
C PHE A 6 8.94 -6.30 7.83
N TYR A 7 8.98 -5.22 7.05
CA TYR A 7 10.20 -4.83 6.34
C TYR A 7 11.40 -4.63 7.29
N GLY A 8 11.23 -3.81 8.33
CA GLY A 8 12.32 -3.48 9.25
C GLY A 8 12.64 -4.59 10.26
N SER A 9 11.62 -5.24 10.80
CA SER A 9 11.73 -6.23 11.88
C SER A 9 12.14 -7.61 11.39
N PHE A 10 11.83 -7.97 10.15
CA PHE A 10 12.11 -9.30 9.60
C PHE A 10 12.99 -9.23 8.36
N ILE A 11 12.52 -8.58 7.27
CA ILE A 11 13.23 -8.60 5.99
C ILE A 11 14.66 -8.04 6.12
N LYS A 12 14.80 -6.82 6.63
CA LYS A 12 16.10 -6.15 6.78
C LYS A 12 17.04 -6.85 7.77
N LYS A 13 16.48 -7.55 8.76
CA LYS A 13 17.25 -8.24 9.80
C LYS A 13 17.82 -9.56 9.27
N ASN A 14 17.00 -10.33 8.54
CA ASN A 14 17.29 -11.71 8.16
C ASN A 14 17.81 -11.84 6.73
N PHE A 15 17.36 -11.00 5.79
CA PHE A 15 17.72 -11.05 4.38
C PHE A 15 18.59 -9.87 3.98
N LYS A 16 19.77 -9.74 4.61
CA LYS A 16 20.65 -8.57 4.40
C LYS A 16 21.15 -8.43 2.96
N ASP A 17 21.44 -9.55 2.30
CA ASP A 17 21.96 -9.57 0.93
C ASP A 17 20.87 -9.27 -0.13
N VAL A 18 19.59 -9.26 0.27
CA VAL A 18 18.45 -8.85 -0.56
C VAL A 18 18.34 -7.33 -0.66
N ILE A 19 18.92 -6.58 0.29
CA ILE A 19 18.83 -5.12 0.32
C ILE A 19 19.97 -4.49 -0.46
N GLN A 20 19.62 -3.70 -1.48
CA GLN A 20 20.55 -2.97 -2.33
C GLN A 20 20.49 -1.47 -2.08
N ASN A 21 21.64 -0.79 -2.17
CA ASN A 21 21.78 0.64 -1.91
C ASN A 21 21.86 1.50 -3.19
N SER A 22 21.79 0.88 -4.36
CA SER A 22 21.89 1.56 -5.65
C SER A 22 20.99 0.90 -6.67
N ILE A 23 20.31 1.71 -7.49
CA ILE A 23 19.47 1.21 -8.57
C ILE A 23 20.34 0.42 -9.56
N PRO A 24 19.98 -0.84 -9.87
CA PRO A 24 20.73 -1.64 -10.83
C PRO A 24 20.60 -1.05 -12.24
N GLN A 25 21.61 -1.30 -13.08
CA GLN A 25 21.54 -0.94 -14.48
C GLN A 25 20.51 -1.82 -15.21
N ASN A 26 20.07 -1.37 -16.39
CA ASN A 26 19.18 -2.13 -17.26
C ASN A 26 17.75 -2.34 -16.71
N ILE A 27 17.15 -1.28 -16.17
CA ILE A 27 15.72 -1.27 -15.82
C ILE A 27 14.89 -1.31 -17.11
N GLU A 28 14.14 -2.39 -17.29
CA GLU A 28 13.25 -2.60 -18.43
C GLU A 28 12.07 -1.64 -18.36
N GLY A 29 11.43 -1.57 -17.21
CA GLY A 29 10.34 -0.64 -16.96
C GLY A 29 10.07 -0.47 -15.48
N VAL A 30 9.37 0.62 -15.16
CA VAL A 30 9.08 1.01 -13.78
C VAL A 30 7.62 1.35 -13.61
N SER A 31 7.06 0.93 -12.48
CA SER A 31 5.71 1.26 -12.05
C SER A 31 5.78 2.06 -10.75
N ILE A 32 4.89 3.03 -10.54
CA ILE A 32 4.83 3.81 -9.30
C ILE A 32 3.40 3.89 -8.78
N ASP A 33 3.25 3.62 -7.48
CA ASP A 33 2.08 4.05 -6.73
C ASP A 33 2.29 5.50 -6.28
N MET A 34 1.47 6.40 -6.80
CA MET A 34 1.58 7.83 -6.55
C MET A 34 1.02 8.25 -5.20
N ASN A 35 0.16 7.48 -4.54
CA ASN A 35 -0.57 7.96 -3.37
C ASN A 35 0.35 8.29 -2.19
N GLY A 36 1.37 7.47 -1.93
CA GLY A 36 2.42 7.77 -0.95
C GLY A 36 3.16 9.07 -1.28
N SER A 37 3.61 9.21 -2.52
CA SER A 37 4.36 10.38 -3.02
C SER A 37 3.53 11.66 -2.97
N ILE A 38 2.25 11.61 -3.37
CA ILE A 38 1.30 12.74 -3.28
C ILE A 38 1.17 13.18 -1.82
N HIS A 39 1.00 12.24 -0.90
CA HIS A 39 0.90 12.54 0.53
C HIS A 39 2.19 13.12 1.10
N GLU A 40 3.36 12.65 0.67
CA GLU A 40 4.65 13.19 1.12
C GLU A 40 4.87 14.61 0.60
N ILE A 41 4.64 14.84 -0.69
CA ILE A 41 4.80 16.16 -1.33
C ILE A 41 3.81 17.16 -0.73
N ALA A 42 2.58 16.75 -0.42
CA ALA A 42 1.62 17.59 0.29
C ALA A 42 2.15 17.97 1.69
N GLN A 43 2.69 17.02 2.45
CA GLN A 43 3.29 17.31 3.75
C GLN A 43 4.47 18.30 3.64
N GLN A 44 5.31 18.16 2.62
CA GLN A 44 6.41 19.09 2.35
C GLN A 44 5.94 20.47 1.87
N ASN A 45 4.83 20.54 1.14
CA ASN A 45 4.28 21.77 0.58
C ASN A 45 3.56 22.60 1.63
N TYR A 46 2.74 21.95 2.46
CA TYR A 46 1.89 22.60 3.46
C TYR A 46 2.48 22.51 4.88
N TYR A 47 3.73 22.06 5.00
CA TYR A 47 4.49 21.91 6.25
C TYR A 47 3.69 21.26 7.37
N TYR A 48 3.17 20.04 7.14
CA TYR A 48 2.49 19.25 8.17
C TYR A 48 3.06 17.83 8.25
N GLY A 49 2.66 17.06 9.27
CA GLY A 49 3.10 15.67 9.44
C GLY A 49 4.62 15.56 9.49
N LYS A 50 5.22 14.86 8.51
CA LYS A 50 6.63 14.87 8.04
C LYS A 50 7.48 16.10 8.37
N TYR A 51 6.89 17.23 8.04
CA TYR A 51 7.59 18.47 7.81
C TYR A 51 6.89 19.60 8.56
N GLU A 52 6.26 19.28 9.70
CA GLU A 52 5.52 20.26 10.50
C GLU A 52 6.42 21.43 10.93
N ASP A 53 6.02 22.63 10.51
CA ASP A 53 6.70 23.89 10.83
C ASP A 53 5.65 25.00 10.93
N LYS A 54 5.32 25.38 12.17
CA LYS A 54 4.28 26.37 12.44
C LYS A 54 4.62 27.75 11.91
N MET A 55 5.89 28.15 11.91
CA MET A 55 6.29 29.46 11.39
C MET A 55 6.06 29.53 9.88
N LYS A 56 6.46 28.49 9.16
CA LYS A 56 6.21 28.40 7.72
C LYS A 56 4.73 28.30 7.39
N GLN A 57 3.93 27.57 8.18
CA GLN A 57 2.49 27.55 8.01
C GLN A 57 1.87 28.96 8.10
N GLU A 58 2.30 29.79 9.06
CA GLU A 58 1.83 31.18 9.17
C GLU A 58 2.26 32.05 7.99
N GLU A 59 3.43 31.79 7.38
CA GLU A 59 3.82 32.44 6.14
C GLU A 59 2.94 32.02 4.95
N LEU A 60 2.65 30.72 4.85
CA LEU A 60 1.79 30.17 3.79
C LEU A 60 0.35 30.68 3.86
N LYS A 61 -0.16 31.03 5.05
CA LYS A 61 -1.49 31.65 5.22
C LYS A 61 -1.65 32.98 4.46
N LYS A 62 -0.54 33.62 4.07
CA LYS A 62 -0.54 34.87 3.28
C LYS A 62 -0.74 34.63 1.78
N LEU A 63 -0.60 33.38 1.33
CA LEU A 63 -0.73 33.00 -0.08
C LEU A 63 -2.17 32.54 -0.38
N THR A 64 -2.58 32.67 -1.65
CA THR A 64 -3.88 32.13 -2.06
C THR A 64 -3.83 30.60 -2.20
N PRO A 65 -4.96 29.90 -2.03
CA PRO A 65 -5.04 28.45 -2.25
C PRO A 65 -4.50 28.00 -3.61
N GLU A 66 -4.76 28.78 -4.67
CA GLU A 66 -4.29 28.48 -6.04
C GLU A 66 -2.77 28.55 -6.13
N THR A 67 -2.15 29.50 -5.41
CA THR A 67 -0.69 29.64 -5.37
C THR A 67 -0.05 28.46 -4.65
N LEU A 68 -0.64 28.02 -3.53
CA LEU A 68 -0.17 26.87 -2.77
C LEU A 68 -0.31 25.56 -3.56
N GLU A 69 -1.42 25.38 -4.27
CA GLU A 69 -1.65 24.21 -5.12
C GLU A 69 -0.72 24.21 -6.36
N ALA A 70 -0.43 25.38 -6.95
CA ALA A 70 0.56 25.50 -8.01
C ALA A 70 1.98 25.10 -7.52
N GLN A 71 2.38 25.51 -6.32
CA GLN A 71 3.64 25.07 -5.70
C GLN A 71 3.68 23.55 -5.49
N PHE A 72 2.57 22.96 -5.07
CA PHE A 72 2.44 21.50 -4.96
C PHE A 72 2.68 20.81 -6.31
N TYR A 73 2.08 21.29 -7.40
CA TYR A 73 2.27 20.71 -8.74
C TYR A 73 3.70 20.89 -9.28
N ILE A 74 4.37 22.00 -8.96
CA ILE A 74 5.79 22.20 -9.30
C ILE A 74 6.64 21.12 -8.63
N LYS A 75 6.49 20.92 -7.32
CA LYS A 75 7.21 19.87 -6.58
C LYS A 75 6.90 18.47 -7.11
N LEU A 76 5.64 18.20 -7.47
CA LEU A 76 5.24 16.94 -8.07
C LEU A 76 5.90 16.70 -9.43
N SER A 77 5.97 17.72 -10.28
CA SER A 77 6.69 17.64 -11.56
C SER A 77 8.19 17.42 -11.36
N GLU A 78 8.82 18.11 -10.42
CA GLU A 78 10.24 17.92 -10.07
C GLU A 78 10.54 16.50 -9.60
N TYR A 79 9.66 15.95 -8.76
CA TYR A 79 9.74 14.57 -8.30
C TYR A 79 9.70 13.58 -9.48
N LEU A 80 8.69 13.66 -10.35
CA LEU A 80 8.55 12.76 -11.50
C LEU A 80 9.71 12.88 -12.49
N ASN A 81 10.18 14.11 -12.74
CA ASN A 81 11.34 14.35 -13.60
C ASN A 81 12.62 13.71 -13.03
N THR A 82 12.83 13.85 -11.71
CA THR A 82 13.96 13.24 -11.02
C THR A 82 13.89 11.73 -11.06
N LEU A 83 12.69 11.15 -10.84
CA LEU A 83 12.44 9.73 -10.90
C LEU A 83 12.81 9.15 -12.26
N ILE A 84 12.27 9.71 -13.36
CA ILE A 84 12.53 9.21 -14.71
C ILE A 84 14.00 9.34 -15.08
N LYS A 85 14.64 10.47 -14.72
CA LYS A 85 16.07 10.68 -14.96
C LYS A 85 16.94 9.67 -14.20
N THR A 86 16.57 9.36 -12.96
CA THR A 86 17.36 8.50 -12.07
C THR A 86 17.22 7.03 -12.44
N ILE A 87 16.00 6.58 -12.73
CA ILE A 87 15.70 5.17 -13.04
C ILE A 87 15.99 4.83 -14.50
N ASN A 88 15.75 5.79 -15.40
CA ASN A 88 15.96 5.66 -16.85
C ASN A 88 15.35 4.36 -17.44
N PRO A 89 14.02 4.15 -17.28
CA PRO A 89 13.34 2.96 -17.79
C PRO A 89 13.39 2.88 -19.32
N LYS A 90 13.57 1.68 -19.87
CA LYS A 90 13.78 1.49 -21.32
C LYS A 90 12.48 1.38 -22.13
N GLU A 91 11.56 0.54 -21.67
CA GLU A 91 10.37 0.15 -22.42
C GLU A 91 9.10 0.80 -21.89
N TYR A 92 8.86 0.78 -20.56
CA TYR A 92 7.61 1.31 -20.01
C TYR A 92 7.73 2.12 -18.71
N PHE A 93 6.76 3.02 -18.51
CA PHE A 93 6.50 3.73 -17.26
C PHE A 93 5.00 3.65 -16.91
N ILE A 94 4.67 3.03 -15.78
CA ILE A 94 3.29 2.90 -15.28
C ILE A 94 3.12 3.84 -14.08
N ILE A 95 2.12 4.72 -14.14
CA ILE A 95 1.75 5.66 -13.07
C ILE A 95 0.34 5.30 -12.61
N CYS A 96 0.20 4.89 -11.35
CA CYS A 96 -1.10 4.57 -10.77
C CYS A 96 -1.43 5.50 -9.61
N VAL A 97 -2.67 6.00 -9.60
CA VAL A 97 -3.26 6.77 -8.49
C VAL A 97 -4.42 5.95 -7.92
N ASP A 98 -4.62 5.95 -6.60
CA ASP A 98 -5.75 5.22 -6.00
C ASP A 98 -7.07 5.70 -6.59
N GLY A 99 -7.90 4.73 -6.99
CA GLY A 99 -9.29 4.96 -7.31
C GLY A 99 -10.22 4.39 -6.24
N VAL A 100 -11.48 4.20 -6.60
CA VAL A 100 -12.48 3.63 -5.69
C VAL A 100 -12.04 2.25 -5.24
N ALA A 101 -11.80 2.09 -3.94
CA ALA A 101 -11.32 0.84 -3.38
C ALA A 101 -12.48 -0.14 -3.11
N ASN A 102 -12.17 -1.42 -2.91
CA ASN A 102 -13.17 -2.37 -2.45
C ASN A 102 -13.61 -2.06 -1.01
N PRO A 103 -14.75 -2.60 -0.55
CA PRO A 103 -15.27 -2.40 0.81
C PRO A 103 -14.31 -2.71 1.95
N ALA A 104 -13.57 -3.82 1.86
CA ALA A 104 -12.58 -4.18 2.87
C ALA A 104 -11.52 -3.07 3.04
N LYS A 105 -10.97 -2.56 1.94
CA LYS A 105 -10.03 -1.43 1.98
C LYS A 105 -10.71 -0.13 2.37
N ALA A 106 -11.93 0.14 1.91
CA ALA A 106 -12.65 1.35 2.25
C ALA A 106 -12.84 1.47 3.78
N ASN A 107 -13.09 0.35 4.47
CA ASN A 107 -13.14 0.30 5.94
C ASN A 107 -11.79 0.68 6.58
N GLN A 108 -10.67 0.19 6.02
CA GLN A 108 -9.32 0.59 6.46
C GLN A 108 -9.05 2.08 6.22
N GLN A 109 -9.40 2.59 5.05
CA GLN A 109 -9.22 4.00 4.69
C GLN A 109 -10.06 4.90 5.59
N ARG A 110 -11.31 4.49 5.85
CA ARG A 110 -12.22 5.16 6.79
C ARG A 110 -11.58 5.32 8.17
N HIS A 111 -11.05 4.23 8.74
CA HIS A 111 -10.35 4.28 10.02
C HIS A 111 -9.22 5.31 10.02
N ARG A 112 -8.39 5.33 8.97
CA ARG A 112 -7.32 6.32 8.80
C ARG A 112 -7.85 7.75 8.71
N ARG A 113 -8.94 7.99 7.96
CA ARG A 113 -9.53 9.31 7.77
C ARG A 113 -10.16 9.85 9.04
N TYR A 114 -10.84 9.01 9.81
CA TYR A 114 -11.36 9.35 11.14
C TYR A 114 -10.22 9.72 12.10
N LEU A 115 -9.16 8.91 12.19
CA LEU A 115 -8.01 9.27 13.03
C LEU A 115 -7.32 10.57 12.58
N SER A 116 -7.25 10.81 11.28
CA SER A 116 -6.67 12.06 10.75
C SER A 116 -7.53 13.30 11.02
N SER A 117 -8.85 13.13 11.24
CA SER A 117 -9.74 14.26 11.53
C SER A 117 -9.51 14.88 12.91
N ILE A 118 -8.84 14.16 13.83
CA ILE A 118 -8.44 14.65 15.15
C ILE A 118 -7.39 15.78 15.02
N HIS A 119 -6.53 15.73 14.00
CA HIS A 119 -5.44 16.68 13.78
C HIS A 119 -5.54 17.26 12.37
N LYS A 120 -6.54 18.13 12.16
CA LYS A 120 -6.70 18.84 10.90
C LYS A 120 -5.60 19.89 10.72
N ASN A 121 -5.03 19.92 9.53
CA ASN A 121 -4.22 21.04 9.07
C ASN A 121 -5.15 22.11 8.48
N GLU A 122 -4.96 23.36 8.88
CA GLU A 122 -5.81 24.49 8.44
C GLU A 122 -5.59 24.87 6.96
N LEU A 123 -4.40 24.64 6.42
CA LEU A 123 -4.02 25.01 5.06
C LEU A 123 -4.42 23.94 4.02
N PHE A 124 -4.41 22.67 4.41
CA PHE A 124 -4.65 21.55 3.51
C PHE A 124 -5.41 20.42 4.20
N ASN A 125 -6.67 20.23 3.80
CA ASN A 125 -7.46 19.09 4.23
C ASN A 125 -6.97 17.82 3.52
N ASN A 126 -6.09 17.04 4.16
CA ASN A 126 -5.50 15.83 3.60
C ASN A 126 -6.50 14.74 3.19
N ALA A 127 -7.75 14.79 3.66
CA ALA A 127 -8.82 13.90 3.22
C ALA A 127 -9.23 14.17 1.76
N CYS A 128 -8.83 15.31 1.18
CA CYS A 128 -9.04 15.60 -0.24
C CYS A 128 -8.28 14.65 -1.17
N ILE A 129 -7.26 13.93 -0.68
CA ILE A 129 -6.59 12.85 -1.42
C ILE A 129 -7.44 11.58 -1.30
N THR A 130 -8.64 11.62 -1.86
CA THR A 130 -9.63 10.55 -1.89
C THR A 130 -10.31 10.59 -3.26
N PRO A 131 -10.52 9.46 -3.95
CA PRO A 131 -11.13 9.45 -5.29
C PRO A 131 -12.46 10.18 -5.32
N GLY A 132 -12.66 11.00 -6.36
CA GLY A 132 -13.90 11.76 -6.56
C GLY A 132 -13.96 13.12 -5.91
N THR A 133 -12.92 13.58 -5.20
CA THR A 133 -12.82 14.97 -4.76
C THR A 133 -12.38 15.88 -5.92
N GLU A 134 -12.68 17.17 -5.79
CA GLU A 134 -12.26 18.18 -6.78
C GLU A 134 -10.72 18.25 -6.91
N PHE A 135 -9.99 18.09 -5.80
CA PHE A 135 -8.53 18.03 -5.79
C PHE A 135 -8.01 16.88 -6.67
N MET A 136 -8.57 15.67 -6.54
CA MET A 136 -8.14 14.51 -7.34
C MET A 136 -8.43 14.70 -8.83
N ILE A 137 -9.51 15.40 -9.19
CA ILE A 137 -9.87 15.71 -10.57
C ILE A 137 -8.87 16.69 -11.19
N ARG A 138 -8.46 17.73 -10.46
CA ARG A 138 -7.41 18.65 -10.91
C ARG A 138 -6.05 17.96 -10.99
N LEU A 139 -5.76 17.08 -10.03
CA LEU A 139 -4.55 16.26 -10.02
C LEU A 139 -4.48 15.31 -11.24
N ASP A 140 -5.60 14.71 -11.63
CA ASP A 140 -5.71 13.89 -12.85
C ASP A 140 -5.37 14.72 -14.10
N THR A 141 -5.93 15.94 -14.19
CA THR A 141 -5.62 16.89 -15.27
C THR A 141 -4.12 17.23 -15.31
N PHE A 142 -3.49 17.42 -14.15
CA PHE A 142 -2.05 17.64 -14.04
C PHE A 142 -1.25 16.46 -14.61
N PHE A 143 -1.54 15.21 -14.23
CA PHE A 143 -0.81 14.04 -14.72
C PHE A 143 -0.90 13.91 -16.24
N GLN A 144 -2.11 14.03 -16.80
CA GLN A 144 -2.31 13.98 -18.26
C GLN A 144 -1.48 15.05 -18.99
N SER A 145 -1.49 16.28 -18.46
CA SER A 145 -0.74 17.42 -19.02
C SER A 145 0.77 17.24 -18.89
N TRP A 146 1.24 16.73 -17.74
CA TRP A 146 2.64 16.46 -17.47
C TRP A 146 3.18 15.38 -18.42
N ILE A 147 2.44 14.29 -18.61
CA ILE A 147 2.83 13.22 -19.54
C ILE A 147 2.88 13.76 -20.97
N ALA A 148 1.85 14.50 -21.41
CA ALA A 148 1.80 15.07 -22.76
C ALA A 148 2.99 16.01 -23.04
N THR A 149 3.37 16.82 -22.06
CA THR A 149 4.48 17.78 -22.16
C THR A 149 5.85 17.10 -22.13
N ASN A 150 5.98 15.95 -21.46
CA ASN A 150 7.24 15.25 -21.27
C ASN A 150 7.44 14.04 -22.19
N ARG A 151 6.58 13.81 -23.19
CA ARG A 151 6.60 12.63 -24.08
C ARG A 151 7.99 12.24 -24.58
N GLU A 152 8.80 13.19 -25.03
CA GLU A 152 10.13 12.89 -25.60
C GLU A 152 11.13 12.29 -24.59
N ARG A 153 10.94 12.55 -23.30
CA ARG A 153 11.81 12.07 -22.21
C ARG A 153 11.32 10.76 -21.59
N LEU A 154 10.09 10.34 -21.93
CA LEU A 154 9.46 9.16 -21.36
C LEU A 154 9.82 7.90 -22.17
N PRO A 155 9.69 6.71 -21.58
CA PRO A 155 9.89 5.45 -22.30
C PRO A 155 8.83 5.26 -23.39
N LYS A 156 9.02 4.23 -24.22
CA LYS A 156 8.15 3.97 -25.38
C LYS A 156 6.70 3.79 -24.98
N ILE A 157 6.43 3.14 -23.86
CA ILE A 157 5.10 2.86 -23.37
C ILE A 157 4.88 3.65 -22.08
N VAL A 158 3.90 4.54 -22.07
CA VAL A 158 3.46 5.21 -20.83
C VAL A 158 2.03 4.81 -20.54
N ILE A 159 1.81 4.32 -19.33
CA ILE A 159 0.52 3.88 -18.85
C ILE A 159 0.15 4.72 -17.64
N TYR A 160 -0.96 5.45 -17.72
CA TYR A 160 -1.50 6.21 -16.62
C TYR A 160 -2.86 5.65 -16.19
N SER A 161 -2.95 5.25 -14.93
CA SER A 161 -4.19 4.79 -14.30
C SER A 161 -4.68 5.84 -13.31
N SER A 162 -5.66 6.63 -13.75
CA SER A 162 -6.34 7.68 -13.00
C SER A 162 -7.04 7.17 -11.72
N HIS A 163 -7.40 8.10 -10.83
CA HIS A 163 -8.31 7.85 -9.71
C HIS A 163 -9.73 7.48 -10.18
N LEU A 164 -10.08 7.73 -11.44
CA LEU A 164 -11.36 7.37 -12.04
C LEU A 164 -11.45 5.87 -12.38
N VAL A 165 -10.29 5.21 -12.55
CA VAL A 165 -10.23 3.75 -12.67
C VAL A 165 -10.42 3.15 -11.27
N PRO A 166 -11.32 2.19 -11.03
CA PRO A 166 -11.46 1.55 -9.71
C PRO A 166 -10.20 0.77 -9.30
N GLY A 167 -10.03 0.58 -7.99
CA GLY A 167 -8.92 -0.16 -7.39
C GLY A 167 -7.81 0.74 -6.81
N GLU A 168 -7.02 0.14 -5.94
CA GLU A 168 -5.86 0.79 -5.31
C GLU A 168 -4.69 0.88 -6.28
N GLY A 169 -3.81 1.86 -6.10
CA GLY A 169 -2.65 2.12 -6.95
C GLY A 169 -1.76 0.88 -7.08
N GLU A 170 -1.39 0.27 -5.96
CA GLU A 170 -0.61 -0.97 -5.94
C GLU A 170 -1.31 -2.12 -6.69
N GLN A 171 -2.61 -2.35 -6.48
CA GLN A 171 -3.33 -3.40 -7.20
C GLN A 171 -3.47 -3.13 -8.68
N LYS A 172 -3.74 -1.87 -9.07
CA LYS A 172 -3.78 -1.46 -10.48
C LYS A 172 -2.45 -1.77 -11.15
N ILE A 173 -1.32 -1.48 -10.50
CA ILE A 173 0.00 -1.83 -11.03
C ILE A 173 0.07 -3.33 -11.31
N PHE A 174 -0.17 -4.19 -10.32
CA PHE A 174 -0.01 -5.63 -10.52
C PHE A 174 -1.06 -6.23 -11.47
N ASN A 175 -2.27 -5.68 -11.53
CA ASN A 175 -3.26 -6.05 -12.53
C ASN A 175 -2.83 -5.67 -13.94
N ILE A 176 -2.23 -4.49 -14.14
CA ILE A 176 -1.64 -4.08 -15.42
C ILE A 176 -0.50 -5.03 -15.81
N LEU A 177 0.41 -5.34 -14.88
CA LEU A 177 1.55 -6.22 -15.15
C LEU A 177 1.12 -7.67 -15.47
N ARG A 178 0.04 -8.15 -14.85
CA ARG A 178 -0.54 -9.48 -15.10
C ARG A 178 -1.42 -9.55 -16.35
N SER A 179 -1.97 -8.42 -16.81
CA SER A 179 -2.96 -8.37 -17.89
C SER A 179 -2.44 -8.92 -19.22
N ASN A 180 -3.32 -9.62 -19.93
CA ASN A 180 -3.11 -10.11 -21.28
C ASN A 180 -3.93 -9.35 -22.35
N ASN A 181 -4.69 -8.33 -21.95
CA ASN A 181 -5.64 -7.62 -22.81
C ASN A 181 -5.54 -6.08 -22.66
N LEU A 182 -4.34 -5.54 -22.53
CA LEU A 182 -4.10 -4.09 -22.49
C LEU A 182 -4.33 -3.46 -23.86
N GLN A 183 -5.48 -2.80 -24.03
CA GLN A 183 -5.84 -2.07 -25.24
C GLN A 183 -4.82 -0.94 -25.51
N GLY A 184 -4.28 -0.89 -26.73
CA GLY A 184 -3.25 0.10 -27.10
C GLY A 184 -1.81 -0.41 -27.03
N LEU A 185 -1.61 -1.71 -26.72
CA LEU A 185 -0.35 -2.42 -26.93
C LEU A 185 -0.50 -3.48 -28.03
N ASP A 186 0.52 -3.64 -28.87
CA ASP A 186 0.50 -4.51 -30.05
C ASP A 186 0.14 -5.97 -29.72
N ASN A 187 0.62 -6.49 -28.58
CA ASN A 187 0.38 -7.86 -28.12
C ASN A 187 -0.51 -7.93 -26.86
N GLY A 188 -1.18 -6.83 -26.50
CA GLY A 188 -2.05 -6.77 -25.31
C GLY A 188 -1.35 -6.96 -23.95
N THR A 189 -0.02 -7.04 -23.91
CA THR A 189 0.76 -7.41 -22.72
C THR A 189 1.97 -6.50 -22.54
N ILE A 190 2.39 -6.30 -21.29
CA ILE A 190 3.74 -5.81 -20.98
C ILE A 190 4.72 -6.96 -21.19
N ASN A 191 5.70 -6.76 -22.07
CA ASN A 191 6.73 -7.74 -22.35
C ASN A 191 7.64 -7.92 -21.11
N GLU A 192 7.97 -9.18 -20.78
CA GLU A 192 8.92 -9.49 -19.70
C GLU A 192 10.35 -9.10 -20.07
N GLY A 193 10.69 -9.05 -21.37
CA GLY A 193 12.04 -8.73 -21.82
C GLY A 193 13.12 -9.57 -21.12
N ASN A 194 14.34 -9.02 -21.04
CA ASN A 194 15.45 -9.64 -20.30
C ASN A 194 15.99 -8.74 -19.16
N GLY A 195 15.45 -7.52 -19.04
CA GLY A 195 15.84 -6.52 -18.07
C GLY A 195 15.20 -6.69 -16.69
N ILE A 196 15.32 -5.66 -15.86
CA ILE A 196 14.78 -5.65 -14.50
C ILE A 196 13.50 -4.83 -14.48
N HIS A 197 12.43 -5.39 -13.93
CA HIS A 197 11.19 -4.66 -13.67
C HIS A 197 11.23 -4.08 -12.26
N ALA A 198 10.75 -2.84 -12.11
CA ALA A 198 10.72 -2.17 -10.83
C ALA A 198 9.32 -1.67 -10.47
N VAL A 199 8.98 -1.74 -9.19
CA VAL A 199 7.86 -0.97 -8.61
C VAL A 199 8.39 -0.03 -7.55
N ILE A 200 7.81 1.16 -7.44
CA ILE A 200 8.15 2.17 -6.45
C ILE A 200 6.99 2.32 -5.46
N GLY A 201 7.29 2.23 -4.18
CA GLY A 201 6.36 2.54 -3.10
C GLY A 201 6.88 2.16 -1.72
N LEU A 202 6.19 2.62 -0.68
CA LEU A 202 6.55 2.34 0.72
C LEU A 202 5.79 1.18 1.34
N ASP A 203 4.64 0.84 0.78
CA ASP A 203 3.72 -0.10 1.42
C ASP A 203 4.35 -1.48 1.50
N ALA A 204 4.22 -2.11 2.67
CA ALA A 204 4.79 -3.43 2.89
C ALA A 204 4.06 -4.51 2.08
N ASP A 205 2.82 -4.25 1.69
CA ASP A 205 2.04 -5.06 0.76
C ASP A 205 2.72 -5.20 -0.60
N LEU A 206 3.45 -4.18 -1.05
CA LEU A 206 4.26 -4.25 -2.27
C LEU A 206 5.33 -5.33 -2.21
N ILE A 207 5.85 -5.70 -1.04
CA ILE A 207 6.81 -6.83 -0.94
C ILE A 207 6.09 -8.12 -1.32
N MET A 208 4.86 -8.32 -0.83
CA MET A 208 4.06 -9.51 -1.13
C MET A 208 3.61 -9.54 -2.59
N LEU A 209 3.04 -8.44 -3.08
CA LEU A 209 2.59 -8.32 -4.46
C LEU A 209 3.74 -8.47 -5.46
N SER A 210 4.91 -7.88 -5.16
CA SER A 210 6.10 -8.06 -5.96
C SER A 210 6.55 -9.52 -5.93
N SER A 211 6.52 -10.18 -4.78
CA SER A 211 6.91 -11.59 -4.66
C SER A 211 6.01 -12.52 -5.48
N LEU A 212 4.72 -12.19 -5.61
CA LEU A 212 3.75 -12.93 -6.43
C LEU A 212 3.75 -12.56 -7.93
N CYS A 213 4.50 -11.53 -8.32
CA CYS A 213 4.53 -11.06 -9.71
C CYS A 213 5.12 -12.10 -10.67
N LYS A 214 4.60 -12.16 -11.91
CA LYS A 214 5.04 -13.14 -12.92
C LYS A 214 6.48 -12.95 -13.39
N PHE A 215 7.02 -11.73 -13.35
CA PHE A 215 8.34 -11.44 -13.89
C PHE A 215 9.45 -12.06 -13.03
N GLN A 216 10.43 -12.66 -13.70
CA GLN A 216 11.55 -13.34 -13.03
C GLN A 216 12.49 -12.36 -12.32
N LYS A 217 12.87 -11.27 -13.00
CA LYS A 217 13.77 -10.23 -12.46
C LYS A 217 12.95 -9.02 -12.00
N PHE A 218 12.83 -8.85 -10.70
CA PHE A 218 11.99 -7.81 -10.12
C PHE A 218 12.67 -7.16 -8.91
N ILE A 219 12.49 -5.84 -8.77
CA ILE A 219 12.93 -5.08 -7.60
C ILE A 219 11.80 -4.18 -7.08
N LEU A 220 11.80 -3.95 -5.78
CA LEU A 220 10.96 -2.94 -5.13
C LEU A 220 11.86 -1.79 -4.66
N ILE A 221 11.66 -0.61 -5.23
CA ILE A 221 12.39 0.60 -4.89
C ILE A 221 11.57 1.38 -3.86
N ARG A 222 12.10 1.57 -2.66
CA ARG A 222 11.47 2.42 -1.65
C ARG A 222 11.95 3.89 -1.81
N GLU A 223 11.36 4.80 -1.04
CA GLU A 223 11.46 6.27 -1.24
C GLU A 223 12.89 6.85 -1.38
N SER A 224 13.93 6.24 -0.81
CA SER A 224 15.26 6.85 -0.80
C SER A 224 16.11 6.56 -2.04
N TYR A 225 15.63 5.80 -3.04
CA TYR A 225 16.44 5.25 -4.15
C TYR A 225 17.67 4.41 -3.69
N THR A 226 17.83 4.22 -2.39
CA THR A 226 18.94 3.53 -1.72
C THR A 226 18.44 2.44 -0.77
N ASP A 227 17.13 2.21 -0.74
CA ASP A 227 16.48 1.17 0.08
C ASP A 227 15.69 0.29 -0.88
N ILE A 228 16.42 -0.54 -1.63
CA ILE A 228 15.88 -1.36 -2.72
C ILE A 228 15.86 -2.81 -2.26
N ILE A 229 14.72 -3.47 -2.46
CA ILE A 229 14.55 -4.89 -2.17
C ILE A 229 14.67 -5.66 -3.48
N ASP A 230 15.66 -6.54 -3.57
CA ASP A 230 15.81 -7.47 -4.69
C ASP A 230 14.83 -8.64 -4.52
N ILE A 231 13.64 -8.49 -5.10
CA ILE A 231 12.56 -9.47 -5.00
C ILE A 231 12.97 -10.80 -5.64
N THR A 232 13.84 -10.77 -6.65
CA THR A 232 14.38 -11.97 -7.29
C THR A 232 15.13 -12.83 -6.27
N ASN A 233 16.07 -12.22 -5.57
CA ASN A 233 16.85 -12.90 -4.54
C ASN A 233 16.01 -13.21 -3.29
N LEU A 234 15.06 -12.35 -2.92
CA LEU A 234 14.14 -12.63 -1.83
C LEU A 234 13.36 -13.93 -2.06
N ARG A 235 12.79 -14.12 -3.26
CA ARG A 235 12.06 -15.34 -3.59
C ARG A 235 12.95 -16.57 -3.45
N LYS A 236 14.17 -16.49 -3.97
CA LYS A 236 15.14 -17.58 -3.88
C LYS A 236 15.44 -17.93 -2.42
N GLU A 237 15.78 -16.95 -1.60
CA GLU A 237 16.08 -17.16 -0.18
C GLU A 237 14.87 -17.74 0.57
N VAL A 238 13.65 -17.25 0.32
CA VAL A 238 12.43 -17.79 0.92
C VAL A 238 12.22 -19.26 0.53
N VAL A 239 12.35 -19.60 -0.76
CA VAL A 239 12.22 -20.97 -1.27
C VAL A 239 13.27 -21.88 -0.65
N ASP A 240 14.55 -21.50 -0.73
CA ASP A 240 15.67 -22.29 -0.22
C ASP A 240 15.50 -22.59 1.27
N ASN A 241 15.01 -21.61 2.04
CA ASN A 241 14.81 -21.76 3.47
C ASN A 241 13.57 -22.58 3.85
N LEU A 242 12.42 -22.40 3.17
CA LEU A 242 11.18 -23.12 3.50
C LEU A 242 11.14 -24.56 2.98
N THR A 243 12.08 -24.92 2.12
CA THR A 243 12.17 -26.27 1.53
C THR A 243 13.35 -27.08 2.07
N LEU A 244 14.01 -26.61 3.14
CA LEU A 244 15.06 -27.38 3.82
C LEU A 244 14.54 -28.76 4.23
N GLY A 245 15.25 -29.81 3.82
CA GLY A 245 14.85 -31.20 4.11
C GLY A 245 13.67 -31.73 3.28
N TRP A 246 13.24 -31.04 2.23
CA TRP A 246 12.27 -31.58 1.28
C TRP A 246 12.97 -32.51 0.27
N ASP A 247 12.61 -33.79 0.27
CA ASP A 247 13.18 -34.78 -0.66
C ASP A 247 12.58 -34.73 -2.06
N LYS A 248 11.44 -34.03 -2.21
CA LYS A 248 10.67 -33.97 -3.46
C LYS A 248 10.90 -32.65 -4.19
N LYS A 249 10.79 -32.72 -5.53
CA LYS A 249 10.68 -31.52 -6.36
C LYS A 249 9.48 -30.69 -5.92
N PHE A 250 9.70 -29.43 -5.58
CA PHE A 250 8.67 -28.50 -5.15
C PHE A 250 8.32 -27.47 -6.24
N ASN A 251 7.15 -26.85 -6.09
CA ASN A 251 6.71 -25.71 -6.89
C ASN A 251 7.04 -24.40 -6.16
N GLU A 252 8.07 -23.70 -6.62
CA GLU A 252 8.52 -22.42 -6.04
C GLU A 252 7.40 -21.38 -5.93
N LYS A 253 6.49 -21.31 -6.91
CA LYS A 253 5.39 -20.33 -6.90
C LYS A 253 4.44 -20.58 -5.73
N LEU A 254 4.16 -21.84 -5.42
CA LEU A 254 3.30 -22.20 -4.29
C LEU A 254 4.01 -21.97 -2.95
N ILE A 255 5.32 -22.21 -2.86
CA ILE A 255 6.10 -21.86 -1.66
C ILE A 255 6.04 -20.35 -1.37
N ILE A 256 6.23 -19.52 -2.40
CA ILE A 256 6.10 -18.06 -2.25
C ILE A 256 4.67 -17.65 -1.89
N GLN A 257 3.67 -18.30 -2.49
CA GLN A 257 2.27 -18.06 -2.17
C GLN A 257 1.94 -18.38 -0.70
N ASP A 258 2.42 -19.52 -0.20
CA ASP A 258 2.26 -19.94 1.19
C ASP A 258 3.02 -19.04 2.17
N PHE A 259 4.21 -18.56 1.78
CA PHE A 259 4.92 -17.53 2.54
C PHE A 259 4.09 -16.25 2.70
N VAL A 260 3.42 -15.81 1.62
CA VAL A 260 2.52 -14.65 1.68
C VAL A 260 1.32 -14.92 2.60
N ILE A 261 0.76 -16.14 2.61
CA ILE A 261 -0.30 -16.54 3.55
C ILE A 261 0.19 -16.40 5.00
N MET A 262 1.40 -16.89 5.32
CA MET A 262 1.98 -16.73 6.67
C MET A 262 2.10 -15.25 7.05
N VAL A 263 2.49 -14.37 6.13
CA VAL A 263 2.56 -12.92 6.36
C VAL A 263 1.17 -12.31 6.61
N PHE A 264 0.11 -12.82 5.99
CA PHE A 264 -1.26 -12.35 6.28
C PHE A 264 -1.66 -12.57 7.74
N LEU A 265 -1.19 -13.64 8.39
CA LEU A 265 -1.49 -13.93 9.80
C LEU A 265 -0.87 -12.90 10.76
N LEU A 266 0.21 -12.22 10.35
CA LEU A 266 0.76 -11.07 11.10
C LEU A 266 -0.15 -9.83 11.08
N GLY A 267 -1.24 -9.86 10.32
CA GLY A 267 -2.17 -8.77 10.13
C GLY A 267 -1.75 -7.79 9.04
N ASN A 268 -2.68 -7.55 8.13
CA ASN A 268 -2.56 -6.65 6.98
C ASN A 268 -3.61 -5.53 7.06
N ASP A 269 -3.97 -4.93 5.92
CA ASP A 269 -4.97 -3.87 5.86
C ASP A 269 -6.41 -4.36 6.04
N PHE A 270 -6.67 -5.65 5.81
CA PHE A 270 -8.01 -6.26 5.78
C PHE A 270 -8.28 -7.09 7.05
N LEU A 271 -7.25 -7.72 7.60
CA LEU A 271 -7.32 -8.55 8.79
C LEU A 271 -6.48 -7.99 9.94
N PRO A 272 -6.99 -7.99 11.18
CA PRO A 272 -6.20 -7.65 12.35
C PRO A 272 -5.13 -8.71 12.63
N HIS A 273 -4.00 -8.27 13.19
CA HIS A 273 -3.01 -9.19 13.76
C HIS A 273 -3.56 -9.97 14.94
N PHE A 274 -3.11 -11.21 15.11
CA PHE A 274 -3.36 -12.00 16.30
C PHE A 274 -2.82 -11.33 17.56
N MET A 275 -3.54 -11.52 18.67
CA MET A 275 -3.14 -10.96 19.95
C MET A 275 -1.78 -11.48 20.42
N ALA A 276 -1.48 -12.76 20.16
CA ALA A 276 -0.22 -13.41 20.50
C ALA A 276 1.00 -12.86 19.71
N PHE A 277 0.81 -12.39 18.48
CA PHE A 277 1.90 -12.06 17.56
C PHE A 277 2.47 -10.66 17.80
N HIS A 278 3.21 -10.51 18.89
CA HIS A 278 3.82 -9.25 19.29
C HIS A 278 5.23 -9.04 18.71
N ASP A 279 6.05 -10.10 18.62
CA ASP A 279 7.32 -10.11 17.90
C ASP A 279 7.17 -10.77 16.53
N ILE A 280 7.31 -9.97 15.47
CA ILE A 280 7.19 -10.43 14.08
C ILE A 280 8.29 -11.41 13.70
N ASN A 281 9.52 -11.20 14.19
CA ASN A 281 10.66 -12.03 13.83
C ASN A 281 10.53 -13.42 14.45
N GLU A 282 10.17 -13.50 15.72
CA GLU A 282 9.90 -14.77 16.39
C GLU A 282 8.73 -15.50 15.71
N THR A 283 7.59 -14.81 15.53
CA THR A 283 6.39 -15.40 14.93
C THR A 283 6.66 -15.95 13.52
N MET A 284 7.35 -15.18 12.66
CA MET A 284 7.69 -15.66 11.31
C MET A 284 8.65 -16.82 11.32
N THR A 285 9.61 -16.85 12.26
CA THR A 285 10.55 -17.97 12.39
C THR A 285 9.81 -19.23 12.80
N LEU A 286 8.93 -19.14 13.81
CA LEU A 286 8.08 -20.25 14.25
C LEU A 286 7.21 -20.78 13.11
N MET A 287 6.47 -19.91 12.41
CA MET A 287 5.65 -20.29 11.27
C MET A 287 6.47 -20.95 10.15
N SER A 288 7.67 -20.44 9.86
CA SER A 288 8.53 -21.01 8.82
C SER A 288 9.05 -22.40 9.20
N ASN A 289 9.38 -22.64 10.48
CA ASN A 289 9.82 -23.94 10.97
C ASN A 289 8.69 -24.98 10.88
N ILE A 290 7.49 -24.62 11.33
CA ILE A 290 6.29 -25.47 11.23
C ILE A 290 6.04 -25.85 9.76
N TYR A 291 6.08 -24.86 8.85
CA TYR A 291 5.88 -25.11 7.42
C TYR A 291 6.93 -26.08 6.83
N THR A 292 8.20 -25.86 7.18
CA THR A 292 9.33 -26.66 6.70
C THR A 292 9.20 -28.13 7.13
N LEU A 293 8.78 -28.36 8.37
CA LEU A 293 8.58 -29.71 8.92
C LEU A 293 7.32 -30.40 8.37
N GLN A 294 6.21 -29.66 8.17
CA GLN A 294 4.96 -30.22 7.64
C GLN A 294 5.08 -30.67 6.17
N LYS A 295 5.99 -30.07 5.39
CA LYS A 295 6.29 -30.41 3.98
C LYS A 295 5.06 -30.48 3.06
N THR A 296 4.05 -29.64 3.33
CA THR A 296 2.77 -29.64 2.61
C THR A 296 2.33 -28.22 2.31
N TYR A 297 1.90 -27.97 1.05
CA TYR A 297 1.41 -26.65 0.65
C TYR A 297 0.15 -26.24 1.41
N LEU A 298 0.11 -24.97 1.85
CA LEU A 298 -1.06 -24.35 2.47
C LEU A 298 -2.09 -23.90 1.42
N SER A 299 -1.73 -23.89 0.14
CA SER A 299 -2.60 -23.46 -0.94
C SER A 299 -2.35 -24.21 -2.26
N ASN A 300 -3.23 -24.00 -3.24
CA ASN A 300 -3.12 -24.59 -4.58
C ASN A 300 -2.89 -23.53 -5.67
N SER A 301 -2.73 -23.98 -6.92
CA SER A 301 -2.47 -23.11 -8.08
C SER A 301 -3.63 -22.21 -8.49
N GLU A 302 -4.85 -22.49 -8.02
CA GLU A 302 -6.04 -21.65 -8.25
C GLU A 302 -6.14 -20.54 -7.19
N GLY A 303 -5.26 -20.56 -6.19
CA GLY A 303 -5.29 -19.65 -5.05
C GLY A 303 -6.35 -20.01 -4.02
N ALA A 304 -6.75 -21.28 -3.93
CA ALA A 304 -7.56 -21.79 -2.83
C ALA A 304 -6.66 -22.27 -1.67
N ILE A 305 -7.08 -22.00 -0.44
CA ILE A 305 -6.41 -22.49 0.77
C ILE A 305 -6.70 -23.99 0.92
N ASN A 306 -5.65 -24.77 1.17
CA ASN A 306 -5.78 -26.15 1.60
C ASN A 306 -6.10 -26.16 3.10
N TRP A 307 -7.39 -26.08 3.43
CA TRP A 307 -7.84 -25.96 4.83
C TRP A 307 -7.39 -27.11 5.73
N LYS A 308 -7.19 -28.31 5.20
CA LYS A 308 -6.65 -29.43 5.97
C LYS A 308 -5.18 -29.20 6.34
N ALA A 309 -4.34 -28.82 5.37
CA ALA A 309 -2.94 -28.49 5.63
C ALA A 309 -2.81 -27.24 6.51
N PHE A 310 -3.70 -26.26 6.34
CA PHE A 310 -3.74 -25.05 7.15
C PHE A 310 -4.19 -25.35 8.59
N SER A 311 -5.14 -26.27 8.80
CA SER A 311 -5.55 -26.72 10.13
C SER A 311 -4.42 -27.44 10.86
N ASN A 312 -3.65 -28.31 10.18
CA ASN A 312 -2.48 -28.96 10.76
C ASN A 312 -1.38 -27.96 11.12
N PHE A 313 -1.16 -26.99 10.25
CA PHE A 313 -0.21 -25.91 10.50
C PHE A 313 -0.62 -25.09 11.74
N LEU A 314 -1.91 -24.75 11.84
CA LEU A 314 -2.44 -24.02 13.00
C LEU A 314 -2.45 -24.85 14.28
N SER A 315 -2.61 -26.18 14.24
CA SER A 315 -2.62 -27.00 15.45
C SER A 315 -1.29 -27.01 16.20
N ILE A 316 -0.18 -26.80 15.49
CA ILE A 316 1.15 -26.67 16.11
C ILE A 316 1.38 -25.21 16.53
N LEU A 317 0.99 -24.25 15.67
CA LEU A 317 1.15 -22.83 15.96
C LEU A 317 0.35 -22.40 17.21
N SER A 318 -0.86 -22.92 17.40
CA SER A 318 -1.72 -22.56 18.54
C SER A 318 -1.20 -23.06 19.88
N GLN A 319 -0.36 -24.10 19.92
CA GLN A 319 0.25 -24.58 21.17
C GLN A 319 1.19 -23.54 21.80
N ASN A 320 1.73 -22.64 20.98
CA ASN A 320 2.58 -21.54 21.43
C ASN A 320 1.76 -20.30 21.87
N GLU A 321 0.45 -20.29 21.69
CA GLU A 321 -0.37 -19.08 21.88
C GLU A 321 -0.34 -18.57 23.32
N ALA A 322 -0.50 -19.47 24.30
CA ALA A 322 -0.47 -19.12 25.72
C ALA A 322 0.88 -18.53 26.13
N ARG A 323 2.00 -19.14 25.68
CA ARG A 323 3.37 -18.64 25.92
C ARG A 323 3.56 -17.24 25.33
N LEU A 324 3.22 -17.05 24.05
CA LEU A 324 3.40 -15.78 23.36
C LEU A 324 2.56 -14.63 23.98
N ILE A 325 1.35 -14.94 24.45
CA ILE A 325 0.52 -13.97 25.19
C ILE A 325 1.17 -13.63 26.53
N ARG A 326 1.72 -14.64 27.23
CA ARG A 326 2.45 -14.47 28.49
C ARG A 326 3.72 -13.62 28.35
N GLU A 327 4.43 -13.71 27.24
CA GLU A 327 5.59 -12.84 27.01
C GLU A 327 5.14 -11.41 26.72
N LYS A 328 4.08 -11.25 25.92
CA LYS A 328 3.57 -9.93 25.51
C LYS A 328 3.16 -9.03 26.67
N GLY A 329 2.53 -9.56 27.71
CA GLY A 329 2.09 -8.74 28.85
C GLY A 329 3.14 -8.55 29.95
N GLU A 330 4.30 -9.21 29.86
CA GLU A 330 5.49 -8.83 30.65
C GLU A 330 6.13 -7.53 30.12
N ILE A 331 5.87 -7.19 28.84
CA ILE A 331 6.32 -5.95 28.23
C ILE A 331 5.63 -4.77 28.92
N LYS A 332 6.44 -3.88 29.49
CA LYS A 332 5.94 -2.64 30.07
C LYS A 332 5.55 -1.67 28.99
N TYR A 333 4.32 -1.15 29.07
CA TYR A 333 3.85 -0.14 28.14
C TYR A 333 3.63 1.24 28.78
N ASP A 334 3.92 2.32 28.05
CA ASP A 334 3.59 3.72 28.33
C ASP A 334 2.07 3.90 28.40
N TYR A 335 1.35 3.18 27.53
CA TYR A 335 -0.11 3.11 27.49
C TYR A 335 -0.54 1.64 27.55
N PRO A 336 -0.54 1.02 28.74
CA PRO A 336 -0.86 -0.39 28.87
C PRO A 336 -2.29 -0.67 28.42
N SER A 337 -2.45 -1.76 27.69
CA SER A 337 -3.79 -2.27 27.36
C SER A 337 -4.48 -2.64 28.66
N LYS A 338 -5.65 -2.05 28.93
CA LYS A 338 -6.47 -2.40 30.11
C LYS A 338 -6.71 -3.91 30.21
N ILE A 339 -6.85 -4.58 29.07
CA ILE A 339 -7.07 -6.03 28.99
C ILE A 339 -5.83 -6.79 29.46
N LEU A 340 -4.65 -6.44 28.94
CA LEU A 340 -3.39 -7.07 29.35
C LEU A 340 -3.12 -6.79 30.84
N ASP A 341 -3.33 -5.56 31.28
CA ASP A 341 -3.16 -5.17 32.68
C ASP A 341 -4.10 -5.91 33.65
N THR A 342 -5.39 -6.04 33.29
CA THR A 342 -6.39 -6.73 34.11
C THR A 342 -6.07 -8.21 34.25
N VAL A 343 -5.62 -8.85 33.17
CA VAL A 343 -5.23 -10.25 33.22
C VAL A 343 -3.93 -10.42 34.03
N TYR A 344 -2.91 -9.59 33.80
CA TYR A 344 -1.61 -9.77 34.46
C TYR A 344 -1.55 -9.38 35.93
N LYS A 345 -2.36 -8.43 36.39
CA LYS A 345 -2.41 -8.08 37.82
C LYS A 345 -2.95 -9.25 38.65
N ASN A 346 -3.70 -10.16 38.03
CA ASN A 346 -4.25 -11.36 38.67
C ASN A 346 -3.29 -12.57 38.58
N THR A 347 -2.14 -12.48 37.89
CA THR A 347 -1.28 -13.65 37.58
C THR A 347 0.05 -13.70 38.30
N LYS A 348 0.49 -12.61 38.95
CA LYS A 348 1.85 -12.49 39.51
C LYS A 348 2.21 -13.50 40.62
N ASN A 349 1.28 -14.36 41.07
CA ASN A 349 1.46 -15.29 42.19
C ASN A 349 1.13 -16.75 41.86
N LEU A 350 1.05 -17.15 40.58
CA LEU A 350 0.55 -18.46 40.16
C LEU A 350 1.66 -19.41 39.64
N SER A 351 1.44 -20.72 39.82
CA SER A 351 2.33 -21.84 39.44
C SER A 351 2.13 -22.29 37.99
N GLU A 352 3.01 -23.15 37.45
CA GLU A 352 2.89 -23.66 36.06
C GLU A 352 1.59 -24.45 35.79
N SER A 353 1.03 -25.17 36.78
CA SER A 353 -0.27 -25.84 36.65
C SER A 353 -1.46 -24.88 36.58
N ASP A 354 -1.25 -23.59 36.89
CA ASP A 354 -2.27 -22.55 36.77
C ASP A 354 -2.31 -21.91 35.36
N THR A 355 -1.42 -22.32 34.45
CA THR A 355 -1.27 -21.69 33.12
C THR A 355 -2.47 -21.94 32.19
N ASP A 356 -3.03 -23.15 32.15
CA ASP A 356 -4.23 -23.45 31.35
C ASP A 356 -5.46 -22.71 31.90
N ASN A 357 -5.66 -22.74 33.21
CA ASN A 357 -6.73 -21.99 33.89
C ASN A 357 -6.60 -20.47 33.63
N LEU A 358 -5.37 -19.97 33.56
CA LEU A 358 -5.11 -18.58 33.23
C LEU A 358 -5.44 -18.27 31.77
N PHE A 359 -5.07 -19.15 30.84
CA PHE A 359 -5.39 -18.96 29.44
C PHE A 359 -6.90 -18.94 29.21
N ASP A 360 -7.66 -19.83 29.86
CA ASP A 360 -9.12 -19.83 29.82
C ASP A 360 -9.75 -18.57 30.41
N HIS A 361 -9.19 -18.08 31.52
CA HIS A 361 -9.59 -16.80 32.10
C HIS A 361 -9.29 -15.63 31.13
N PHE A 362 -8.09 -15.61 30.54
CA PHE A 362 -7.71 -14.62 29.53
C PHE A 362 -8.67 -14.66 28.34
N ARG A 363 -8.94 -15.86 27.79
CA ARG A 363 -9.85 -16.07 26.67
C ARG A 363 -11.24 -15.50 26.97
N THR A 364 -11.77 -15.77 28.16
CA THR A 364 -13.05 -15.22 28.61
C THR A 364 -13.04 -13.70 28.69
N VAL A 365 -12.03 -13.10 29.30
CA VAL A 365 -11.88 -11.64 29.42
C VAL A 365 -11.67 -10.99 28.04
N TRP A 366 -10.90 -11.63 27.17
CA TRP A 366 -10.63 -11.19 25.81
C TRP A 366 -11.94 -11.07 25.01
N TYR A 367 -12.71 -12.14 24.88
CA TYR A 367 -13.96 -12.10 24.10
C TYR A 367 -15.02 -11.22 24.74
N ASN A 368 -15.17 -11.24 26.07
CA ASN A 368 -16.05 -10.28 26.74
C ASN A 368 -15.68 -8.84 26.42
N ASN A 369 -14.38 -8.54 26.28
CA ASN A 369 -13.95 -7.21 25.89
C ASN A 369 -14.21 -6.92 24.40
N ILE A 370 -13.94 -7.86 23.49
CA ILE A 370 -13.95 -7.56 22.05
C ILE A 370 -15.32 -7.74 21.37
N LEU A 371 -16.23 -8.53 21.96
CA LEU A 371 -17.54 -8.85 21.37
C LEU A 371 -18.72 -8.23 22.13
N LYS A 372 -18.61 -7.96 23.44
CA LYS A 372 -19.73 -7.34 24.17
C LYS A 372 -19.84 -5.84 23.88
N PRO A 373 -21.07 -5.29 23.92
CA PRO A 373 -21.31 -3.86 23.80
C PRO A 373 -20.52 -3.05 24.83
N LYS A 374 -19.89 -1.96 24.38
CA LYS A 374 -19.17 -1.01 25.25
C LYS A 374 -20.10 -0.05 26.00
N ASN A 375 -21.35 0.08 25.54
CA ASN A 375 -22.33 0.98 26.15
C ASN A 375 -22.82 0.46 27.51
N ASN A 376 -22.72 1.29 28.56
CA ASN A 376 -23.14 0.98 29.93
C ASN A 376 -24.59 0.46 30.04
N LYS A 377 -25.54 1.03 29.28
CA LYS A 377 -26.95 0.58 29.31
C LYS A 377 -27.10 -0.84 28.78
N ALA A 378 -26.39 -1.16 27.69
CA ALA A 378 -26.39 -2.49 27.11
C ALA A 378 -25.72 -3.51 28.05
N GLN A 379 -24.63 -3.13 28.72
CA GLN A 379 -23.97 -3.98 29.72
C GLN A 379 -24.87 -4.26 30.93
N ILE A 380 -25.59 -3.25 31.44
CA ILE A 380 -26.57 -3.43 32.51
C ILE A 380 -27.70 -4.37 32.06
N PHE A 381 -28.21 -4.19 30.84
CA PHE A 381 -29.22 -5.08 30.28
C PHE A 381 -28.73 -6.54 30.21
N LEU A 382 -27.54 -6.78 29.66
CA LEU A 382 -26.96 -8.13 29.59
C LEU A 382 -26.77 -8.75 30.98
N LYS A 383 -26.30 -7.95 31.95
CA LYS A 383 -26.15 -8.40 33.33
C LYS A 383 -27.50 -8.78 33.95
N ASN A 384 -28.56 -8.01 33.71
CA ASN A 384 -29.91 -8.31 34.18
C ASN A 384 -30.51 -9.55 33.51
N GLN A 385 -30.06 -9.90 32.30
CA GLN A 385 -30.42 -11.14 31.59
C GLN A 385 -29.52 -12.34 31.99
N ASN A 386 -28.65 -12.20 32.99
CA ASN A 386 -27.65 -13.21 33.40
C ASN A 386 -26.67 -13.63 32.28
N ILE A 387 -26.43 -12.78 31.27
CA ILE A 387 -25.49 -13.05 30.17
C ILE A 387 -24.09 -12.57 30.58
N THR A 388 -23.29 -13.48 31.15
CA THR A 388 -21.99 -13.17 31.78
C THR A 388 -20.79 -13.43 30.85
N SER A 389 -20.87 -14.40 29.94
CA SER A 389 -19.85 -14.68 28.92
C SER A 389 -20.37 -14.42 27.50
N VAL A 390 -19.48 -14.51 26.52
CA VAL A 390 -19.80 -14.58 25.09
C VAL A 390 -20.11 -16.03 24.73
N SER A 391 -21.03 -16.27 23.81
CA SER A 391 -21.38 -17.62 23.33
C SER A 391 -20.31 -18.20 22.40
N ILE A 392 -20.31 -19.53 22.24
CA ILE A 392 -19.43 -20.22 21.28
C ILE A 392 -19.78 -19.77 19.85
N ASP A 393 -21.07 -19.67 19.51
CA ASP A 393 -21.53 -19.20 18.20
C ASP A 393 -20.98 -17.80 17.84
N GLU A 394 -20.88 -16.88 18.80
CA GLU A 394 -20.28 -15.57 18.57
C GLU A 394 -18.77 -15.65 18.31
N ILE A 395 -18.07 -16.58 18.97
CA ILE A 395 -16.64 -16.85 18.75
C ILE A 395 -16.42 -17.54 17.39
N ASP A 396 -17.28 -18.48 17.02
CA ASP A 396 -17.25 -19.15 15.72
C ASP A 396 -17.52 -18.18 14.58
N ASN A 397 -18.38 -17.19 14.78
CA ASN A 397 -18.65 -16.16 13.78
C ASN A 397 -17.42 -15.30 13.47
N ILE A 398 -16.69 -14.84 14.50
CA ILE A 398 -15.45 -14.08 14.29
C ILE A 398 -14.35 -14.96 13.68
N SER A 399 -14.26 -16.23 14.07
CA SER A 399 -13.33 -17.21 13.47
C SER A 399 -13.65 -17.46 11.98
N ARG A 400 -14.92 -17.66 11.64
CA ARG A 400 -15.41 -17.83 10.26
C ARG A 400 -15.09 -16.63 9.39
N GLU A 401 -15.36 -15.42 9.85
CA GLU A 401 -15.02 -14.21 9.08
C GLU A 401 -13.50 -14.06 8.91
N PHE A 402 -12.72 -14.43 9.92
CA PHE A 402 -11.26 -14.37 9.84
C PHE A 402 -10.72 -15.31 8.75
N ILE A 403 -11.13 -16.58 8.74
CA ILE A 403 -10.69 -17.54 7.71
C ILE A 403 -11.22 -17.18 6.32
N PHE A 404 -12.43 -16.62 6.21
CA PHE A 404 -12.93 -16.06 4.95
C PHE A 404 -11.96 -14.99 4.45
N GLY A 405 -11.55 -14.08 5.33
CA GLY A 405 -10.60 -13.04 5.02
C GLY A 405 -9.22 -13.55 4.60
N VAL A 406 -8.74 -14.68 5.15
CA VAL A 406 -7.46 -15.28 4.72
C VAL A 406 -7.56 -15.75 3.26
N GLN A 407 -8.63 -16.45 2.91
CA GLN A 407 -8.89 -16.89 1.53
C GLN A 407 -9.13 -15.71 0.58
N TRP A 408 -9.89 -14.71 1.01
CA TRP A 408 -10.16 -13.51 0.23
C TRP A 408 -8.88 -12.71 -0.01
N ASN A 409 -8.01 -12.58 1.00
CA ASN A 409 -6.71 -11.91 0.85
C ASN A 409 -5.86 -12.61 -0.21
N LEU A 410 -5.76 -13.94 -0.17
CA LEU A 410 -4.97 -14.65 -1.18
C LEU A 410 -5.46 -14.31 -2.61
N GLN A 411 -6.76 -14.39 -2.85
CA GLN A 411 -7.35 -14.05 -4.15
C GLN A 411 -7.08 -12.58 -4.53
N TYR A 412 -7.23 -11.65 -3.59
CA TYR A 412 -6.96 -10.23 -3.81
C TYR A 412 -5.50 -9.98 -4.24
N TYR A 413 -4.51 -10.59 -3.57
CA TYR A 413 -3.09 -10.36 -3.90
C TYR A 413 -2.67 -11.06 -5.20
N ILE A 414 -3.22 -12.23 -5.54
CA ILE A 414 -2.91 -12.92 -6.82
C ILE A 414 -3.68 -12.35 -8.02
N GLY A 415 -4.64 -11.45 -7.78
CA GLY A 415 -5.43 -10.78 -8.83
C GLY A 415 -6.64 -11.57 -9.29
N GLY A 416 -7.24 -12.35 -8.41
CA GLY A 416 -8.52 -13.04 -8.64
C GLY A 416 -9.70 -12.06 -8.72
N ASP A 417 -10.79 -12.50 -9.34
CA ASP A 417 -12.03 -11.73 -9.42
C ASP A 417 -12.83 -11.93 -8.13
N ILE A 418 -12.46 -11.17 -7.10
CA ILE A 418 -13.02 -11.31 -5.74
C ILE A 418 -14.35 -10.57 -5.58
N THR A 419 -15.15 -11.04 -4.63
CA THR A 419 -16.37 -10.34 -4.21
C THR A 419 -16.05 -9.00 -3.54
N ASN A 420 -16.84 -7.98 -3.84
CA ASN A 420 -16.87 -6.72 -3.12
C ASN A 420 -17.65 -6.82 -1.81
N LYS A 421 -18.27 -7.95 -1.47
CA LYS A 421 -19.10 -8.06 -0.26
C LYS A 421 -18.29 -8.23 1.03
N PHE A 422 -17.01 -8.58 0.92
CA PHE A 422 -16.21 -8.88 2.09
C PHE A 422 -15.74 -7.62 2.83
N ILE A 423 -15.94 -7.63 4.13
CA ILE A 423 -15.35 -6.75 5.12
C ILE A 423 -15.22 -7.58 6.39
N TYR A 424 -14.08 -7.49 7.06
CA TYR A 424 -13.96 -8.06 8.39
C TYR A 424 -14.68 -7.17 9.41
N SER A 425 -15.74 -7.70 10.03
CA SER A 425 -16.70 -6.93 10.85
C SER A 425 -16.14 -6.50 12.21
N TYR A 426 -15.04 -7.12 12.64
CA TYR A 426 -14.51 -6.98 13.99
C TYR A 426 -13.25 -6.10 14.04
N LEU A 427 -13.03 -5.42 15.17
CA LEU A 427 -11.82 -4.61 15.38
C LEU A 427 -10.58 -5.45 15.75
N TYR A 428 -10.80 -6.69 16.16
CA TYR A 428 -9.84 -7.60 16.76
C TYR A 428 -9.88 -8.96 16.08
N SER A 429 -8.78 -9.70 16.13
CA SER A 429 -8.76 -11.08 15.67
C SER A 429 -9.44 -11.99 16.70
N PRO A 430 -9.90 -13.18 16.29
CA PRO A 430 -10.05 -14.30 17.23
C PRO A 430 -8.68 -14.73 17.80
N LEU A 431 -8.69 -15.67 18.75
CA LEU A 431 -7.50 -16.42 19.17
C LEU A 431 -7.23 -17.57 18.20
N LEU A 432 -5.98 -18.01 18.10
CA LEU A 432 -5.56 -19.10 17.20
C LEU A 432 -6.26 -20.41 17.54
N CYS A 433 -6.36 -20.74 18.83
CA CYS A 433 -7.04 -21.95 19.29
C CYS A 433 -8.52 -22.00 18.84
N ASP A 434 -9.19 -20.85 18.80
CA ASP A 434 -10.59 -20.75 18.37
C ASP A 434 -10.76 -20.80 16.86
N VAL A 435 -9.80 -20.27 16.11
CA VAL A 435 -9.75 -20.47 14.65
C VAL A 435 -9.55 -21.95 14.33
N LEU A 436 -8.64 -22.62 15.05
CA LEU A 436 -8.40 -24.05 14.90
C LEU A 436 -9.62 -24.89 15.26
N ALA A 437 -10.30 -24.58 16.37
CA ALA A 437 -11.51 -25.28 16.78
C ALA A 437 -12.59 -25.18 15.70
N TYR A 438 -12.87 -23.97 15.21
CA TYR A 438 -13.80 -23.73 14.11
C TYR A 438 -13.42 -24.51 12.84
N LEU A 439 -12.15 -24.45 12.43
CA LEU A 439 -11.66 -25.18 11.25
C LEU A 439 -11.85 -26.69 11.42
N THR A 440 -11.42 -27.25 12.55
CA THR A 440 -11.45 -28.69 12.80
C THR A 440 -12.88 -29.23 12.76
N GLU A 441 -13.83 -28.52 13.35
CA GLU A 441 -15.24 -28.89 13.32
C GLU A 441 -15.82 -28.81 11.90
N ASN A 442 -15.60 -27.70 11.20
CA ASN A 442 -16.20 -27.48 9.88
C ASN A 442 -15.54 -28.28 8.75
N ILE A 443 -14.28 -28.68 8.90
CA ILE A 443 -13.62 -29.64 7.99
C ILE A 443 -14.24 -31.04 8.17
N LYS A 444 -14.47 -31.48 9.41
CA LYS A 444 -15.10 -32.77 9.70
C LYS A 444 -16.53 -32.86 9.17
N ASN A 445 -17.27 -31.74 9.23
CA ASN A 445 -18.65 -31.66 8.78
C ASN A 445 -18.79 -31.31 7.29
N GLU A 446 -17.69 -31.12 6.56
CA GLU A 446 -17.68 -30.65 5.15
C GLU A 446 -18.43 -29.31 4.95
N THR A 447 -18.50 -28.48 6.00
CA THR A 447 -19.19 -27.18 6.01
C THR A 447 -18.23 -25.99 5.98
N ILE A 448 -16.94 -26.24 5.77
CA ILE A 448 -15.94 -25.18 5.65
C ILE A 448 -16.25 -24.25 4.46
N ILE A 449 -15.77 -23.01 4.53
CA ILE A 449 -16.02 -21.97 3.53
C ILE A 449 -15.77 -22.49 2.11
N ASN A 450 -16.77 -22.31 1.25
CA ASN A 450 -16.65 -22.63 -0.16
C ASN A 450 -15.83 -21.55 -0.88
N PHE A 451 -14.84 -22.00 -1.67
CA PHE A 451 -13.98 -21.11 -2.47
C PHE A 451 -14.79 -20.19 -3.38
N GLU A 452 -15.91 -20.65 -3.93
CA GLU A 452 -16.76 -19.84 -4.82
C GLU A 452 -17.38 -18.62 -4.12
N ASP A 453 -17.51 -18.63 -2.79
CA ASP A 453 -18.11 -17.51 -2.05
C ASP A 453 -17.16 -16.31 -1.92
N VAL A 454 -15.85 -16.50 -2.08
CA VAL A 454 -14.90 -15.38 -2.12
C VAL A 454 -14.81 -14.73 -3.50
N LEU A 455 -15.35 -15.39 -4.53
CA LEU A 455 -15.33 -14.91 -5.91
C LEU A 455 -16.53 -14.01 -6.19
N LYS A 456 -16.32 -13.10 -7.15
CA LYS A 456 -17.31 -12.12 -7.57
C LYS A 456 -18.50 -12.78 -8.25
N LYS A 457 -19.70 -12.35 -7.87
CA LYS A 457 -20.95 -12.79 -8.52
C LYS A 457 -21.42 -11.73 -9.54
N ASN A 458 -22.04 -12.16 -10.65
CA ASN A 458 -22.40 -11.29 -11.79
C ASN A 458 -23.29 -10.08 -11.44
N ASN A 459 -24.05 -10.14 -10.35
CA ASN A 459 -25.02 -9.11 -9.94
C ASN A 459 -24.51 -8.21 -8.80
N GLU A 460 -23.20 -8.15 -8.55
CA GLU A 460 -22.65 -7.28 -7.50
C GLU A 460 -22.74 -5.80 -7.85
N VAL A 461 -23.16 -4.99 -6.88
CA VAL A 461 -23.32 -3.55 -7.06
C VAL A 461 -21.95 -2.89 -7.28
N LYS A 462 -21.90 -1.97 -8.25
CA LYS A 462 -20.70 -1.19 -8.56
C LYS A 462 -20.57 -0.02 -7.59
N ILE A 463 -19.49 -0.02 -6.82
CA ILE A 463 -19.14 1.10 -5.94
C ILE A 463 -18.53 2.21 -6.79
N ASN A 464 -19.07 3.42 -6.65
CA ASN A 464 -18.60 4.61 -7.38
C ASN A 464 -17.91 5.60 -6.42
N PRO A 465 -17.33 6.71 -6.93
CA PRO A 465 -16.63 7.69 -6.10
C PRO A 465 -17.49 8.33 -5.01
N ILE A 466 -18.80 8.49 -5.20
CA ILE A 466 -19.70 9.04 -4.16
C ILE A 466 -19.89 8.03 -3.03
N HIS A 467 -20.05 6.74 -3.36
CA HIS A 467 -20.08 5.69 -2.35
C HIS A 467 -18.79 5.68 -1.52
N GLN A 468 -17.62 5.81 -2.17
CA GLN A 468 -16.33 5.90 -1.50
C GLN A 468 -16.29 7.10 -0.53
N LEU A 469 -16.65 8.30 -1.01
CA LEU A 469 -16.62 9.52 -0.21
C LEU A 469 -17.52 9.42 1.01
N LEU A 470 -18.76 8.95 0.84
CA LEU A 470 -19.70 8.73 1.96
C LEU A 470 -19.20 7.66 2.94
N SER A 471 -18.40 6.69 2.45
CA SER A 471 -17.86 5.62 3.28
C SER A 471 -16.68 6.04 4.14
N VAL A 472 -15.80 6.89 3.61
CA VAL A 472 -14.48 7.15 4.24
C VAL A 472 -14.35 8.53 4.88
N ILE A 473 -15.13 9.52 4.44
CA ILE A 473 -14.96 10.91 4.88
C ILE A 473 -15.63 11.13 6.24
N HIS A 474 -14.89 11.69 7.18
CA HIS A 474 -15.43 12.13 8.47
C HIS A 474 -16.35 13.34 8.29
N PRO A 475 -17.47 13.48 9.05
CA PRO A 475 -18.42 14.59 8.90
C PRO A 475 -17.82 15.99 8.98
N THR A 476 -16.73 16.18 9.74
CA THR A 476 -16.03 17.48 9.80
C THR A 476 -15.42 17.91 8.45
N SER A 477 -15.25 16.98 7.50
CA SER A 477 -14.73 17.22 6.14
C SER A 477 -15.83 17.05 5.07
N ALA A 478 -17.11 17.20 5.44
CA ALA A 478 -18.25 17.03 4.54
C ALA A 478 -18.22 17.97 3.33
N GLU A 479 -17.45 19.07 3.36
CA GLU A 479 -17.23 19.94 2.21
C GLU A 479 -16.62 19.21 1.00
N LEU A 480 -15.87 18.13 1.24
CA LEU A 480 -15.29 17.28 0.18
C LEU A 480 -16.33 16.40 -0.52
N ILE A 481 -17.50 16.22 0.10
CA ILE A 481 -18.63 15.49 -0.47
C ILE A 481 -19.45 16.48 -1.28
N PRO A 482 -20.03 16.06 -2.42
CA PRO A 482 -20.90 16.93 -3.18
C PRO A 482 -22.12 17.42 -2.39
N LEU A 483 -22.49 18.68 -2.62
CA LEU A 483 -23.53 19.37 -1.85
C LEU A 483 -24.83 18.56 -1.72
N LYS A 484 -25.26 17.89 -2.80
CA LYS A 484 -26.47 17.05 -2.84
C LYS A 484 -26.46 15.92 -1.80
N TYR A 485 -25.30 15.35 -1.47
CA TYR A 485 -25.20 14.17 -0.61
C TYR A 485 -24.70 14.46 0.81
N ARG A 486 -24.24 15.69 1.09
CA ARG A 486 -23.70 16.07 2.42
C ARG A 486 -24.69 15.78 3.54
N HIS A 487 -25.97 16.03 3.31
CA HIS A 487 -27.04 15.83 4.30
C HIS A 487 -27.16 14.39 4.82
N LEU A 488 -26.65 13.39 4.08
CA LEU A 488 -26.75 11.98 4.48
C LEU A 488 -25.89 11.67 5.72
N ILE A 489 -24.72 12.30 5.86
CA ILE A 489 -23.74 11.99 6.92
C ILE A 489 -23.71 13.03 8.05
N MET A 490 -24.45 14.13 7.89
CA MET A 490 -24.55 15.20 8.88
C MET A 490 -25.59 14.84 9.96
N ASP A 491 -25.66 15.64 11.03
CA ASP A 491 -26.62 15.42 12.13
C ASP A 491 -28.06 15.25 11.59
N LYS A 492 -28.76 14.21 12.06
CA LYS A 492 -30.10 13.75 11.61
C LYS A 492 -30.18 13.16 10.19
N GLY A 493 -29.06 13.02 9.48
CA GLY A 493 -29.00 12.32 8.20
C GLY A 493 -29.25 10.81 8.35
N ASN A 494 -29.72 10.16 7.28
CA ASN A 494 -29.99 8.72 7.27
C ASN A 494 -28.76 7.85 7.57
N LEU A 495 -27.55 8.39 7.40
CA LEU A 495 -26.28 7.69 7.70
C LEU A 495 -25.58 8.27 8.94
N SER A 496 -26.19 9.22 9.65
CA SER A 496 -25.57 9.91 10.79
C SER A 496 -25.15 8.98 11.93
N TYR A 497 -25.92 7.92 12.19
CA TYR A 497 -25.55 6.90 13.17
C TYR A 497 -24.29 6.15 12.75
N MET A 498 -24.11 5.94 11.45
CA MET A 498 -22.93 5.32 10.86
C MET A 498 -21.75 6.25 10.89
N THR A 499 -21.95 7.55 10.66
CA THR A 499 -20.87 8.55 10.57
C THR A 499 -20.85 9.46 11.81
N PRO A 500 -20.44 8.94 12.98
CA PRO A 500 -20.51 9.74 14.20
C PRO A 500 -19.49 10.89 14.14
N MET A 501 -19.89 12.04 14.67
CA MET A 501 -19.02 13.22 14.81
C MET A 501 -17.94 13.00 15.87
N ASN A 502 -18.26 12.25 16.92
CA ASN A 502 -17.38 11.92 18.03
C ASN A 502 -17.19 10.40 18.11
N PHE A 503 -15.98 9.94 18.40
CA PHE A 503 -15.65 8.53 18.49
C PHE A 503 -14.56 8.30 19.54
N ASN A 504 -14.56 7.10 20.15
CA ASN A 504 -13.56 6.73 21.14
C ASN A 504 -12.33 6.10 20.49
N VAL A 505 -11.17 6.36 21.06
CA VAL A 505 -9.88 5.82 20.61
C VAL A 505 -9.18 5.13 21.76
N GLU A 506 -8.87 3.83 21.60
CA GLU A 506 -8.05 3.08 22.53
C GLU A 506 -6.63 2.85 21.99
N PHE A 507 -5.68 2.86 22.91
CA PHE A 507 -4.27 2.56 22.69
C PHE A 507 -3.97 1.21 23.35
N GLN A 508 -3.60 0.20 22.57
CA GLN A 508 -3.46 -1.17 23.05
C GLN A 508 -2.01 -1.56 23.36
N GLY A 509 -1.41 -1.03 24.42
CA GLY A 509 -0.08 -1.47 24.84
C GLY A 509 0.95 -1.27 23.73
N ASP A 510 1.12 -0.04 23.25
CA ASP A 510 2.18 0.30 22.30
C ASP A 510 2.92 1.54 22.85
N ASN A 511 4.25 1.42 23.04
CA ASN A 511 5.12 2.50 23.52
C ASN A 511 5.59 3.32 22.34
N ALA A 512 5.00 4.48 22.12
CA ALA A 512 5.74 5.55 21.47
C ALA A 512 5.09 6.92 21.72
N PRO A 513 5.91 7.94 22.05
CA PRO A 513 5.48 9.31 22.25
C PRO A 513 5.21 10.02 20.91
N ASN A 514 4.49 11.14 21.00
CA ASN A 514 4.21 12.14 19.96
C ASN A 514 3.01 11.85 19.05
N ILE A 515 1.90 12.40 19.51
CA ILE A 515 0.79 12.95 18.73
C ILE A 515 1.34 13.73 17.53
N GLY A 516 1.42 13.09 16.37
CA GLY A 516 1.93 13.74 15.15
C GLY A 516 2.18 12.79 13.98
N ARG A 517 2.54 11.52 14.20
CA ARG A 517 2.70 10.54 13.10
C ARG A 517 2.35 9.13 13.56
N GLY A 518 1.22 8.59 13.09
CA GLY A 518 0.98 7.15 13.10
C GLY A 518 0.75 6.50 14.46
N LYS A 519 -0.06 7.11 15.35
CA LYS A 519 -0.66 6.40 16.48
C LYS A 519 -1.33 5.11 15.97
N LYS A 520 -1.02 3.94 16.53
CA LYS A 520 -1.89 2.76 16.44
C LYS A 520 -3.05 2.93 17.42
N ALA A 521 -3.86 3.94 17.13
CA ALA A 521 -5.14 4.15 17.74
C ALA A 521 -6.12 3.18 17.08
N LYS A 522 -6.84 2.40 17.88
CA LYS A 522 -8.03 1.70 17.39
C LYS A 522 -9.24 2.51 17.83
N ILE A 523 -10.05 2.94 16.87
CA ILE A 523 -11.35 3.51 17.15
C ILE A 523 -12.21 2.39 17.72
N THR A 524 -12.79 2.60 18.90
CA THR A 524 -13.50 1.55 19.66
C THR A 524 -15.00 1.72 19.70
N GLU A 525 -15.53 2.87 19.27
CA GLU A 525 -16.95 3.15 19.23
C GLU A 525 -17.33 3.92 17.96
N TYR A 526 -17.65 3.17 16.90
CA TYR A 526 -18.48 3.58 15.77
C TYR A 526 -19.03 2.31 15.08
N PRO A 527 -20.18 2.37 14.38
CA PRO A 527 -20.77 1.19 13.74
C PRO A 527 -19.82 0.56 12.73
N SER A 528 -19.91 -0.77 12.57
CA SER A 528 -19.09 -1.51 11.61
C SER A 528 -19.25 -0.92 10.20
N GLY A 529 -18.18 -0.95 9.41
CA GLY A 529 -18.26 -0.57 7.99
C GLY A 529 -19.26 -1.41 7.19
N VAL A 530 -19.64 -2.57 7.71
CA VAL A 530 -20.54 -3.54 7.07
C VAL A 530 -21.89 -2.95 6.75
N ASP A 531 -22.56 -2.31 7.70
CA ASP A 531 -23.90 -1.76 7.46
C ASP A 531 -23.86 -0.67 6.38
N LEU A 532 -22.73 0.05 6.27
CA LEU A 532 -22.56 1.15 5.33
C LEU A 532 -22.44 0.61 3.90
N ILE A 533 -21.77 -0.53 3.75
CA ILE A 533 -21.65 -1.24 2.47
C ILE A 533 -22.91 -2.03 2.10
N VAL A 534 -23.78 -2.36 3.06
CA VAL A 534 -25.12 -2.88 2.72
C VAL A 534 -26.04 -1.74 2.25
N ILE A 535 -26.01 -0.61 2.95
CA ILE A 535 -26.94 0.51 2.70
C ILE A 535 -26.52 1.36 1.51
N LEU A 536 -25.26 1.79 1.43
CA LEU A 536 -24.83 2.73 0.39
C LEU A 536 -25.09 2.23 -1.04
N PRO A 537 -24.78 0.97 -1.39
CA PRO A 537 -25.05 0.47 -2.75
C PRO A 537 -26.54 0.32 -3.07
N SER A 538 -27.42 0.32 -2.06
CA SER A 538 -28.88 0.35 -2.24
C SER A 538 -29.43 1.76 -2.49
N LEU A 539 -28.64 2.80 -2.20
CA LEU A 539 -29.01 4.17 -2.53
C LEU A 539 -28.83 4.37 -4.04
N GLU A 540 -29.88 4.78 -4.74
CA GLU A 540 -29.78 5.27 -6.12
C GLU A 540 -28.99 6.59 -6.15
N LEU A 541 -27.66 6.49 -6.11
CA LEU A 541 -26.76 7.63 -6.23
C LEU A 541 -26.55 7.93 -7.71
N ASP A 542 -27.11 9.04 -8.19
CA ASP A 542 -26.95 9.51 -9.58
C ASP A 542 -25.51 9.35 -10.05
N THR A 543 -25.40 8.72 -11.21
CA THR A 543 -24.13 8.29 -11.76
C THR A 543 -23.46 9.48 -12.44
N ILE A 544 -22.13 9.52 -12.32
CA ILE A 544 -21.17 10.39 -13.02
C ILE A 544 -20.76 11.67 -12.25
N ILE A 545 -19.45 11.77 -12.03
CA ILE A 545 -18.74 12.96 -11.51
C ILE A 545 -19.09 14.24 -12.30
N GLU A 546 -19.46 14.11 -13.58
CA GLU A 546 -19.94 15.17 -14.51
C GLU A 546 -21.03 16.04 -13.90
N GLU A 547 -22.13 15.42 -13.48
CA GLU A 547 -23.33 16.12 -13.04
C GLU A 547 -23.13 16.79 -11.68
N VAL A 548 -22.25 16.20 -10.87
CA VAL A 548 -22.09 16.49 -9.46
C VAL A 548 -21.11 17.64 -9.21
N PHE A 549 -20.07 17.78 -10.03
CA PHE A 549 -19.01 18.78 -9.82
C PHE A 549 -19.07 19.98 -10.78
N LYS A 550 -20.12 20.11 -11.61
CA LYS A 550 -20.24 21.17 -12.65
C LYS A 550 -18.96 21.32 -13.49
N ILE A 551 -18.26 20.21 -13.72
CA ILE A 551 -17.03 20.23 -14.50
C ILE A 551 -17.42 20.40 -15.95
N ASP A 552 -16.75 21.30 -16.65
CA ASP A 552 -17.00 21.60 -18.05
C ASP A 552 -17.02 20.29 -18.87
N LYS A 553 -18.19 19.99 -19.47
CA LYS A 553 -18.44 18.73 -20.20
C LYS A 553 -17.36 18.47 -21.24
N GLY A 554 -16.77 19.52 -21.85
CA GLY A 554 -15.70 19.37 -22.83
C GLY A 554 -14.37 18.80 -22.29
N ARG A 555 -14.06 18.97 -21.00
CA ARG A 555 -12.88 18.36 -20.35
C ARG A 555 -13.13 16.92 -19.91
N LEU A 556 -14.36 16.60 -19.54
CA LEU A 556 -14.73 15.28 -19.02
C LEU A 556 -15.12 14.28 -20.12
N ASP A 557 -15.62 14.73 -21.26
CA ASP A 557 -15.97 13.83 -22.37
C ASP A 557 -14.75 13.12 -23.01
N LYS A 558 -13.53 13.62 -22.75
CA LYS A 558 -12.27 12.90 -23.04
C LYS A 558 -11.87 11.96 -21.90
N SER A 559 -11.94 12.37 -20.63
CA SER A 559 -11.47 11.57 -19.49
C SER A 559 -12.46 10.52 -18.96
N LEU A 560 -13.77 10.67 -19.20
CA LEU A 560 -14.82 9.73 -18.77
C LEU A 560 -15.25 8.74 -19.85
N LYS A 561 -15.23 9.13 -21.15
CA LYS A 561 -15.23 8.12 -22.23
C LYS A 561 -13.97 7.24 -22.16
N GLU A 562 -12.91 7.76 -21.56
CA GLU A 562 -11.64 7.09 -21.24
C GLU A 562 -11.49 6.78 -19.75
N GLY A 563 -12.53 6.33 -19.03
CA GLY A 563 -12.37 5.61 -17.75
C GLY A 563 -11.54 4.30 -17.84
N LYS A 564 -10.77 4.17 -18.93
CA LYS A 564 -9.79 3.18 -19.27
C LYS A 564 -8.42 3.68 -18.85
N ILE A 565 -7.52 2.73 -18.69
CA ILE A 565 -6.10 3.00 -18.55
C ILE A 565 -5.64 3.82 -19.77
N TRP A 566 -5.04 4.98 -19.54
CA TRP A 566 -4.51 5.82 -20.60
C TRP A 566 -3.16 5.24 -21.04
N ILE A 567 -3.07 4.79 -22.29
CA ILE A 567 -1.86 4.17 -22.85
C ILE A 567 -1.39 5.02 -24.01
N THR A 568 -0.16 5.52 -23.94
CA THR A 568 0.50 6.18 -25.06
C THR A 568 1.72 5.39 -25.47
N GLN A 569 1.71 4.94 -26.73
CA GLN A 569 2.90 4.49 -27.44
C GLN A 569 3.60 5.71 -28.05
N ILE A 570 4.84 5.95 -27.65
CA ILE A 570 5.68 7.05 -28.13
C ILE A 570 6.54 6.50 -29.26
N GLU A 571 6.14 6.80 -30.50
CA GLU A 571 6.97 6.56 -31.67
C GLU A 571 8.24 7.42 -31.57
N LYS A 572 9.35 6.82 -31.11
CA LYS A 572 10.66 7.46 -31.17
C LYS A 572 11.02 7.59 -32.65
N ARG A 573 10.88 8.80 -33.22
CA ARG A 573 11.41 9.10 -34.56
C ARG A 573 12.87 8.63 -34.59
N ALA A 574 13.19 7.73 -35.52
CA ALA A 574 14.55 7.29 -35.72
C ALA A 574 15.43 8.53 -35.91
N GLN A 575 16.47 8.68 -35.09
CA GLN A 575 17.50 9.66 -35.38
C GLN A 575 17.98 9.39 -36.81
N PRO A 576 18.07 10.41 -37.69
CA PRO A 576 18.60 10.20 -39.02
C PRO A 576 20.00 9.60 -38.84
N ARG A 577 20.17 8.35 -39.30
CA ARG A 577 21.47 7.69 -39.33
C ARG A 577 22.46 8.68 -39.94
N GLU A 578 23.53 9.00 -39.22
CA GLU A 578 24.67 9.70 -39.80
C GLU A 578 25.00 9.00 -41.11
N LYS A 579 24.92 9.75 -42.22
CA LYS A 579 25.24 9.23 -43.55
C LYS A 579 26.67 8.74 -43.50
N LYS A 580 26.86 7.41 -43.47
CA LYS A 580 28.13 6.80 -43.86
C LYS A 580 28.45 7.32 -45.26
N GLN A 581 29.51 8.11 -45.34
CA GLN A 581 30.06 8.62 -46.59
C GLN A 581 30.56 7.42 -47.40
N TYR A 582 29.75 6.99 -48.37
CA TYR A 582 30.17 6.04 -49.38
C TYR A 582 30.67 6.86 -50.57
N ASP A 583 31.99 6.89 -50.75
CA ASP A 583 32.61 7.38 -51.98
C ASP A 583 32.28 6.41 -53.12
N LYS A 584 31.41 6.85 -54.03
CA LYS A 584 31.33 6.31 -55.39
C LYS A 584 31.23 7.45 -56.40
N PRO A 585 31.97 7.38 -57.52
CA PRO A 585 32.14 8.49 -58.45
C PRO A 585 30.85 8.79 -59.23
N TYR A 586 30.64 10.08 -59.43
CA TYR A 586 29.45 10.71 -60.00
C TYR A 586 29.44 10.57 -61.54
N GLU A 587 28.49 9.85 -62.12
CA GLU A 587 28.14 9.99 -63.54
C GLU A 587 27.10 11.12 -63.70
N LYS A 588 27.49 12.18 -64.41
CA LYS A 588 26.63 13.32 -64.75
C LYS A 588 25.53 12.87 -65.73
N LYS A 589 24.27 12.96 -65.31
CA LYS A 589 23.13 13.13 -66.23
C LYS A 589 22.58 14.55 -66.09
N THR A 590 22.64 15.30 -67.19
CA THR A 590 22.07 16.63 -67.38
C THR A 590 20.55 16.57 -67.27
N TYR A 591 19.97 17.43 -66.43
CA TYR A 591 18.52 17.59 -66.28
C TYR A 591 18.10 18.91 -66.91
N GLU A 592 17.22 18.84 -67.91
CA GLU A 592 16.60 20.00 -68.55
C GLU A 592 15.49 20.58 -67.68
N LYS A 593 15.47 21.92 -67.57
CA LYS A 593 14.47 22.70 -66.83
C LYS A 593 13.10 22.56 -67.50
N LYS A 594 12.09 22.10 -66.74
CA LYS A 594 10.68 22.35 -67.07
C LYS A 594 10.15 23.50 -66.22
N GLN A 595 9.82 24.58 -66.90
CA GLN A 595 9.19 25.79 -66.42
C GLN A 595 7.67 25.56 -66.35
N TYR A 596 7.04 25.86 -65.21
CA TYR A 596 5.58 25.85 -65.10
C TYR A 596 5.11 27.26 -64.72
N ASP A 597 4.42 27.90 -65.65
CA ASP A 597 3.67 29.12 -65.46
C ASP A 597 2.32 28.79 -64.81
N LYS A 598 1.99 29.48 -63.71
CA LYS A 598 0.63 29.94 -63.40
C LYS A 598 0.65 30.99 -62.27
N PRO A 599 -0.20 32.05 -62.37
CA PRO A 599 -0.07 33.27 -61.58
C PRO A 599 -0.84 33.18 -60.26
N TYR A 600 -0.21 33.56 -59.15
CA TYR A 600 -0.88 33.69 -57.84
C TYR A 600 -1.15 35.17 -57.56
N GLU A 601 -2.44 35.52 -57.48
CA GLU A 601 -2.93 36.86 -57.14
C GLU A 601 -2.62 37.22 -55.69
N LYS A 602 -2.05 38.41 -55.48
CA LYS A 602 -1.82 39.02 -54.16
C LYS A 602 -3.10 39.67 -53.65
N LYS A 603 -3.57 39.29 -52.47
CA LYS A 603 -4.40 40.16 -51.63
C LYS A 603 -3.57 40.72 -50.47
N THR A 604 -3.55 42.04 -50.42
CA THR A 604 -2.86 42.93 -49.48
C THR A 604 -3.47 42.85 -48.08
N TYR A 605 -2.62 42.73 -47.05
CA TYR A 605 -3.02 42.93 -45.65
C TYR A 605 -2.40 44.23 -45.15
N GLU A 606 -3.26 45.15 -44.72
CA GLU A 606 -2.90 46.47 -44.19
C GLU A 606 -2.22 46.35 -42.82
N LYS A 607 -1.10 47.06 -42.66
CA LYS A 607 -0.33 47.15 -41.42
C LYS A 607 -0.62 48.52 -40.80
N LYS A 608 -1.38 48.57 -39.71
CA LYS A 608 -1.49 49.79 -38.87
C LYS A 608 -0.36 49.79 -37.84
N GLN A 609 0.34 50.92 -37.76
CA GLN A 609 1.53 51.19 -36.97
C GLN A 609 1.27 52.47 -36.15
N TYR A 610 1.54 52.45 -34.85
CA TYR A 610 1.74 53.59 -33.92
C TYR A 610 2.30 52.99 -32.61
N ASP A 611 3.12 53.60 -31.75
CA ASP A 611 4.30 54.49 -31.85
C ASP A 611 5.07 54.31 -30.51
N LYS A 612 6.36 54.66 -30.47
CA LYS A 612 7.46 54.41 -29.46
C LYS A 612 7.20 54.94 -28.01
N PRO A 613 8.12 54.79 -26.98
CA PRO A 613 9.50 54.26 -26.97
C PRO A 613 9.89 53.31 -25.80
N TYR A 614 10.95 52.50 -26.01
CA TYR A 614 11.64 51.77 -24.93
C TYR A 614 13.03 52.39 -24.72
N GLU A 615 13.27 52.96 -23.53
CA GLU A 615 14.57 53.47 -23.11
C GLU A 615 15.52 52.31 -22.75
N LYS A 616 16.72 52.30 -23.33
CA LYS A 616 17.84 51.45 -22.91
C LYS A 616 18.58 52.15 -21.77
N LYS A 617 18.54 51.60 -20.55
CA LYS A 617 19.52 51.95 -19.51
C LYS A 617 20.70 50.97 -19.53
N GLN A 618 21.90 51.55 -19.64
CA GLN A 618 23.19 50.87 -19.59
C GLN A 618 23.47 50.33 -18.18
N TYR A 619 24.08 49.14 -18.10
CA TYR A 619 24.50 48.51 -16.85
C TYR A 619 26.00 48.73 -16.65
N GLU A 620 26.38 49.52 -15.65
CA GLU A 620 27.78 49.67 -15.21
C GLU A 620 28.13 48.59 -14.17
N LYS A 621 29.28 47.92 -14.38
CA LYS A 621 29.90 47.03 -13.38
C LYS A 621 30.54 47.88 -12.28
N LYS A 622 30.12 47.68 -11.02
CA LYS A 622 30.90 48.13 -9.86
C LYS A 622 31.70 46.97 -9.27
N GLN A 623 33.03 47.17 -9.25
CA GLN A 623 34.03 46.37 -8.52
C GLN A 623 34.00 46.76 -7.04
N PHE A 624 34.14 45.79 -6.14
CA PHE A 624 34.55 46.03 -4.76
C PHE A 624 35.61 44.99 -4.36
N ASP A 625 36.80 45.49 -4.05
CA ASP A 625 37.95 44.76 -3.50
C ASP A 625 37.88 44.68 -1.98
N LYS A 626 38.21 43.50 -1.42
CA LYS A 626 39.15 43.22 -0.29
C LYS A 626 38.77 41.98 0.57
N PRO A 627 39.76 41.34 1.23
CA PRO A 627 39.98 39.90 1.19
C PRO A 627 39.53 39.16 2.47
N TYR A 628 39.25 37.85 2.35
CA TYR A 628 39.04 36.97 3.51
C TYR A 628 40.22 36.01 3.69
N GLU A 629 40.87 36.10 4.85
CA GLU A 629 41.99 35.28 5.29
C GLU A 629 41.57 33.82 5.54
N LYS A 630 42.36 32.87 5.05
CA LYS A 630 42.28 31.44 5.43
C LYS A 630 43.04 31.23 6.74
N LYS A 631 42.33 30.91 7.82
CA LYS A 631 42.93 30.29 9.01
C LYS A 631 42.99 28.77 8.83
N THR A 632 44.21 28.25 8.75
CA THR A 632 44.55 26.84 8.88
C THR A 632 44.47 26.39 10.34
N SER A 633 43.85 25.25 10.62
CA SER A 633 44.05 24.52 11.88
C SER A 633 44.21 23.03 11.62
N HIS A 634 45.32 22.52 12.15
CA HIS A 634 45.94 21.22 11.96
C HIS A 634 45.05 20.02 12.33
N ILE A 635 44.98 19.02 11.43
CA ILE A 635 44.59 17.65 11.77
C ILE A 635 45.88 16.86 12.00
N LYS A 636 46.10 16.42 13.24
CA LYS A 636 47.18 15.49 13.61
C LYS A 636 46.83 14.10 13.07
N THR A 637 47.65 13.60 12.16
CA THR A 637 47.71 12.19 11.77
C THR A 637 48.48 11.40 12.83
N TYR A 638 47.88 10.35 13.38
CA TYR A 638 48.58 9.33 14.15
C TYR A 638 48.66 8.07 13.29
N ASP A 639 49.84 7.81 12.75
CA ASP A 639 50.22 6.51 12.19
C ASP A 639 50.66 5.58 13.33
N LYS A 640 50.00 4.41 13.45
CA LYS A 640 50.64 3.17 13.89
C LYS A 640 50.02 1.97 13.16
N PRO A 641 50.83 0.98 12.75
CA PRO A 641 50.41 -0.13 11.90
C PRO A 641 49.74 -1.22 12.76
N TYR A 642 48.66 -1.82 12.27
CA TYR A 642 48.16 -3.08 12.82
C TYR A 642 47.87 -4.08 11.69
N GLU A 643 48.43 -5.26 11.90
CA GLU A 643 48.60 -6.36 10.96
C GLU A 643 47.29 -6.91 10.39
N LYS A 644 47.30 -7.22 9.09
CA LYS A 644 46.28 -8.02 8.42
C LYS A 644 46.30 -9.44 9.01
N LYS A 645 45.35 -9.75 9.89
CA LYS A 645 44.87 -11.14 10.05
C LYS A 645 43.79 -11.39 8.98
N THR A 646 44.18 -12.10 7.92
CA THR A 646 43.26 -12.78 7.02
C THR A 646 42.45 -13.79 7.84
N SER A 647 41.21 -13.45 8.17
CA SER A 647 40.20 -14.43 8.54
C SER A 647 39.19 -14.46 7.40
N GLU A 648 39.16 -15.58 6.68
CA GLU A 648 38.05 -15.93 5.82
C GLU A 648 36.80 -16.05 6.70
N LYS A 649 36.04 -14.96 6.82
CA LYS A 649 34.67 -15.04 7.32
C LYS A 649 33.84 -15.75 6.24
N LYS A 650 33.69 -17.07 6.37
CA LYS A 650 32.56 -17.78 5.77
C LYS A 650 31.29 -17.09 6.27
N LYS A 651 30.64 -16.31 5.39
CA LYS A 651 29.34 -15.69 5.65
C LYS A 651 28.33 -16.82 5.89
N LYS A 652 27.74 -16.90 7.08
CA LYS A 652 26.57 -17.76 7.31
C LYS A 652 25.37 -17.13 6.60
N SER A 653 24.77 -17.85 5.65
CA SER A 653 23.44 -17.57 5.14
C SER A 653 22.44 -17.69 6.30
N PHE A 654 21.39 -16.88 6.28
CA PHE A 654 20.30 -17.01 7.25
C PHE A 654 19.55 -18.32 6.98
N THR A 655 19.34 -19.12 8.02
CA THR A 655 18.52 -20.34 8.01
C THR A 655 17.36 -20.17 8.98
N PHE A 656 16.13 -20.54 8.60
CA PHE A 656 14.99 -20.53 9.53
C PHE A 656 15.22 -21.45 10.76
N ASN A 657 15.99 -22.52 10.59
CA ASN A 657 16.46 -23.38 11.68
C ASN A 657 17.46 -22.65 12.60
N ASN A 658 16.92 -21.92 13.58
CA ASN A 658 17.65 -21.44 14.76
C ASN A 658 17.15 -22.10 16.05
N LEU A 659 16.27 -23.11 15.95
CA LEU A 659 15.84 -23.92 17.08
C LEU A 659 17.00 -24.84 17.50
N SER A 660 17.17 -24.99 18.80
CA SER A 660 18.04 -26.02 19.38
C SER A 660 17.60 -27.42 18.94
N ASP A 661 18.51 -28.39 19.03
CA ASP A 661 18.19 -29.79 18.69
C ASP A 661 17.03 -30.33 19.57
N GLU A 662 16.90 -29.84 20.81
CA GLU A 662 15.78 -30.12 21.71
C GLU A 662 14.46 -29.52 21.20
N GLU A 663 14.44 -28.24 20.84
CA GLU A 663 13.24 -27.59 20.29
C GLU A 663 12.81 -28.19 18.93
N ASN A 664 13.76 -28.61 18.09
CA ASN A 664 13.44 -29.32 16.86
C ASN A 664 12.85 -30.71 17.15
N SER A 665 13.39 -31.44 18.14
CA SER A 665 12.87 -32.75 18.54
C SER A 665 11.44 -32.63 19.10
N GLU A 666 11.16 -31.62 19.93
CA GLU A 666 9.80 -31.36 20.44
C GLU A 666 8.83 -31.00 19.31
N LEU A 667 9.24 -30.16 18.36
CA LEU A 667 8.43 -29.82 17.19
C LEU A 667 8.22 -31.01 16.25
N GLU A 668 9.20 -31.89 16.09
CA GLU A 668 9.08 -33.12 15.31
C GLU A 668 8.14 -34.13 15.98
N GLU A 669 8.13 -34.23 17.32
CA GLU A 669 7.16 -35.08 18.05
C GLU A 669 5.72 -34.58 17.96
N LEU A 670 5.53 -33.26 17.75
CA LEU A 670 4.20 -32.62 17.64
C LEU A 670 3.58 -32.74 16.23
N ILE A 671 4.36 -33.05 15.20
CA ILE A 671 3.97 -33.15 13.79
C ILE A 671 3.63 -34.59 13.41
#